data_AF-A0A517NXE3-F1
#
_entry.id   AF-A0A517NXE3-F1
#
_cell.length_a   1.000
_cell.length_b   1.000
_cell.length_c   1.000
_cell.angle_alpha   90.00
_cell.angle_beta   90.00
_cell.angle_gamma   90.00
#
_symmetry.space_group_name_H-M   'P 1'
#
loop_
_entity.id
_entity.type
_entity.pdbx_description
1 polymer ?
#
loop_
_entity_poly.entity_id
_entity_poly.type
_entity_poly.pdbx_seq_one_letter_code
_entity_poly.pdbx_strand_id
1 'polypeptide(L)'
;MRLSFPIAFVSSLAFTAICAQKGLAVETLRHPLSLEQQLKNVPVAYLAEQTQLRGDAQRGALVFYKSAAACVNCHSSGEGSSPLGPNLAEVGKDTDGKAVSDQHLIESLLYPSRSIRKGFETVNIVTSDGDVVSGMQINETSESWELRDAADLTKTIVVNKDDVETVKRSDKSMMPEGLMATIASQRDFLDLAAYVFAVARGGVEAAESLRPTPEQIAVKDDSINLDHAGIIQGLRAKDYTAGEKIYHGYCFNCHGNDGNTPSLPTARAFGKDKLKFGADPYKMFMTLTNGSGLMAPMSHLTPKERYQVVHYIREAFMKDSNPEYFKTTKKYLADLPVGTRDGTDVKPIDRDFGPALASQLQRKFSSVLTIPLGDLTVSYDLHTMNQAGVWMGGVLDLSQTQHARDRGEGTADPAGDLIESLSKWQWGHDGTLDYPRDGLRPRGPLPSNWLNYRGHYLHGKQVVLSFAIDGREILEYAQPGPTTQSLTRTLRIGAGPELIVEMSTAKKGASPKTTESTIAVETPADSWFAAEIDGERQGMQFGMDEQNRVVLRIAASDQSRLVSITTGVAHSQDILRTVLTTDAAAVIDPATLRAGGPKLWPDELTTVGTLGLEQGAYALDTLTIPDSTPWITWFRTSALDFFADGRMALATYGGDVWIVSGIDDDLRELKWKRFAGGLYEPMGLRVVDEQIYVTCKDRLTRLHDADENGEADFYESFNADEDVSVNFHAFNFDLQTDAEGNFYYAKSGHGTDSDIPGHVVKISADGSQRSVYCTGFRTPNGMGSLPDGRLTASDNQGQWTPAGKINLLRSGGYYGWVGNYSIPGMWEPGGGKIDIDKVVPRQEFDPPLVWMPQDFDNSSGGQIDASDPRFGPLHGRLLHTSFGKGWMSYLMMQDFGDVAQAAIIKLPFDFQTGIMRGRTNPHDGQIYATGLQGWNGGGRVGLLGQGVQRLRYTGKPLLMVSDCQVEPEGLRLTFNFQQDSSVAANLDSYQVKHWNYKREKSYGSDQYSPSTGKKGAENMNVVAAELSDDGRSVLLKVPDLQPVDQVHIIVNTKSADGPDFAEEIFWTINQVPANQVPANQVPANPASDK
;
A
#
# COMPACT_ATOMS: atom_id res chain seq x y z
N MET A 1 21.49 47.21 27.42
CA MET A 1 20.84 46.28 28.37
C MET A 1 19.38 46.10 27.97
N ARG A 2 19.09 45.11 27.13
CA ARG A 2 17.74 44.60 26.85
C ARG A 2 17.88 43.08 26.83
N LEU A 3 17.15 42.42 27.73
CA LEU A 3 17.13 40.97 27.90
C LEU A 3 16.34 40.35 26.73
N SER A 4 16.99 39.50 25.96
CA SER A 4 16.37 38.62 24.97
C SER A 4 16.06 37.29 25.66
N PHE A 5 14.78 36.94 25.80
CA PHE A 5 14.37 35.60 26.23
C PHE A 5 14.17 34.71 24.99
N PRO A 6 14.76 33.50 24.92
CA PRO A 6 14.45 32.54 23.87
C PRO A 6 13.15 31.80 24.19
N ILE A 7 12.26 31.71 23.20
CA ILE A 7 10.90 31.14 23.24
C ILE A 7 10.88 29.59 23.28
N ALA A 8 12.04 28.93 23.40
CA ALA A 8 12.14 27.47 23.40
C ALA A 8 11.68 26.78 24.71
N PHE A 9 11.39 27.55 25.77
CA PHE A 9 11.35 27.01 27.15
C PHE A 9 9.98 26.51 27.65
N VAL A 10 8.89 26.66 26.87
CA VAL A 10 7.52 26.38 27.36
C VAL A 10 6.86 25.15 26.69
N SER A 11 7.40 24.63 25.59
CA SER A 11 6.76 23.52 24.86
C SER A 11 7.06 22.11 25.39
N SER A 12 8.28 21.84 25.88
CA SER A 12 8.69 20.46 26.25
C SER A 12 8.04 19.98 27.58
N LEU A 13 8.02 20.82 28.62
CA LEU A 13 7.45 20.50 29.93
C LEU A 13 5.91 20.49 29.97
N ALA A 14 5.27 21.28 29.10
CA ALA A 14 3.80 21.30 29.00
C ALA A 14 3.26 20.07 28.26
N PHE A 15 4.00 19.50 27.30
CA PHE A 15 3.58 18.32 26.55
C PHE A 15 3.61 17.04 27.40
N THR A 16 4.62 16.89 28.25
CA THR A 16 4.74 15.73 29.17
C THR A 16 3.71 15.77 30.29
N ALA A 17 3.39 16.96 30.83
CA ALA A 17 2.40 17.10 31.90
C ALA A 17 0.95 16.88 31.41
N ILE A 18 0.63 17.23 30.15
CA ILE A 18 -0.71 17.03 29.58
C ILE A 18 -0.95 15.55 29.21
N CYS A 19 0.10 14.82 28.78
CA CYS A 19 0.00 13.39 28.47
C CYS A 19 -0.17 12.52 29.73
N ALA A 20 0.33 12.95 30.89
CA ALA A 20 0.28 12.17 32.12
C ALA A 20 -1.10 12.15 32.82
N GLN A 21 -2.04 13.04 32.46
CA GLN A 21 -3.31 13.21 33.21
C GLN A 21 -4.60 12.91 32.44
N LYS A 22 -4.55 12.58 31.15
CA LYS A 22 -5.72 12.12 30.40
C LYS A 22 -5.34 10.86 29.63
N GLY A 23 -6.13 9.80 29.80
CA GLY A 23 -5.99 8.52 29.08
C GLY A 23 -6.27 8.65 27.57
N LEU A 24 -5.50 9.49 26.88
CA LEU A 24 -5.34 9.48 25.44
C LEU A 24 -4.42 8.30 25.10
N ALA A 25 -4.86 7.42 24.20
CA ALA A 25 -4.01 6.37 23.64
C ALA A 25 -2.78 7.03 23.00
N VAL A 26 -1.60 6.76 23.56
CA VAL A 26 -0.35 7.44 23.23
C VAL A 26 0.20 6.84 21.95
N GLU A 27 0.25 7.64 20.88
CA GLU A 27 1.10 7.42 19.72
C GLU A 27 2.58 7.52 20.16
N THR A 28 3.48 6.75 19.54
CA THR A 28 4.92 6.64 19.91
C THR A 28 5.61 7.98 20.14
N LEU A 29 6.66 8.08 20.96
CA LEU A 29 7.36 9.36 21.21
C LEU A 29 7.96 10.02 19.94
N ARG A 30 8.21 9.24 18.89
CA ARG A 30 8.86 9.66 17.65
C ARG A 30 7.84 10.10 16.59
N HIS A 31 7.54 11.39 16.54
CA HIS A 31 6.73 12.00 15.48
C HIS A 31 7.55 12.87 14.53
N PRO A 32 7.26 12.89 13.23
CA PRO A 32 7.80 13.93 12.36
C PRO A 32 7.26 15.30 12.79
N LEU A 33 8.01 16.36 12.48
CA LEU A 33 7.46 17.71 12.53
C LEU A 33 6.28 17.82 11.56
N SER A 34 5.28 18.63 11.89
CA SER A 34 4.17 18.89 10.96
C SER A 34 4.71 19.50 9.66
N LEU A 35 4.02 19.30 8.53
CA LEU A 35 4.43 19.87 7.25
C LEU A 35 4.67 21.39 7.34
N GLU A 36 3.79 22.11 8.03
CA GLU A 36 3.95 23.55 8.25
C GLU A 36 5.24 23.87 9.03
N GLN A 37 5.55 23.12 10.10
CA GLN A 37 6.79 23.31 10.85
C GLN A 37 8.01 22.99 9.98
N GLN A 38 7.96 21.94 9.15
CA GLN A 38 9.02 21.62 8.20
C GLN A 38 9.23 22.76 7.21
N LEU A 39 8.16 23.28 6.58
CA LEU A 39 8.22 24.42 5.67
C LEU A 39 8.81 25.67 6.34
N LYS A 40 8.37 25.98 7.57
CA LYS A 40 8.86 27.13 8.35
C LYS A 40 10.31 27.01 8.81
N ASN A 41 10.84 25.78 8.91
CA ASN A 41 12.23 25.52 9.31
C ASN A 41 13.23 25.62 8.17
N VAL A 42 12.75 25.79 6.93
CA VAL A 42 13.60 25.89 5.74
C VAL A 42 13.63 27.34 5.23
N PRO A 43 14.75 27.83 4.68
CA PRO A 43 14.80 29.18 4.15
C PRO A 43 13.74 29.43 3.07
N VAL A 44 13.04 30.55 3.18
CA VAL A 44 12.04 31.01 2.19
C VAL A 44 12.63 31.07 0.77
N ALA A 45 13.90 31.44 0.64
CA ALA A 45 14.62 31.43 -0.64
C ALA A 45 14.74 30.03 -1.26
N TYR A 46 14.99 29.01 -0.45
CA TYR A 46 15.05 27.63 -0.92
C TYR A 46 13.67 27.17 -1.38
N LEU A 47 12.61 27.45 -0.62
CA LEU A 47 11.25 27.08 -1.03
C LEU A 47 10.84 27.76 -2.33
N ALA A 48 11.17 29.05 -2.52
CA ALA A 48 10.92 29.75 -3.77
C ALA A 48 11.67 29.11 -4.96
N GLU A 49 12.93 28.71 -4.77
CA GLU A 49 13.70 27.96 -5.77
C GLU A 49 13.07 26.58 -6.08
N GLN A 50 12.69 25.81 -5.05
CA GLN A 50 12.04 24.51 -5.24
C GLN A 50 10.69 24.64 -5.94
N THR A 51 9.92 25.69 -5.65
CA THR A 51 8.67 25.99 -6.36
C THR A 51 8.91 26.22 -7.85
N GLN A 52 9.95 26.96 -8.22
CA GLN A 52 10.29 27.17 -9.64
C GLN A 52 10.76 25.90 -10.34
N LEU A 53 11.52 25.06 -9.63
CA LEU A 53 12.10 23.84 -10.19
C LEU A 53 11.09 22.69 -10.32
N ARG A 54 10.10 22.63 -9.41
CA ARG A 54 9.26 21.43 -9.21
C ARG A 54 7.76 21.69 -9.17
N GLY A 55 7.36 22.94 -8.92
CA GLY A 55 5.95 23.30 -8.79
C GLY A 55 5.25 23.37 -10.15
N ASP A 56 3.99 22.93 -10.17
CA ASP A 56 3.11 22.96 -11.34
C ASP A 56 1.91 23.85 -11.06
N ALA A 57 1.77 24.91 -11.86
CA ALA A 57 0.71 25.89 -11.69
C ALA A 57 -0.70 25.34 -12.02
N GLN A 58 -0.84 24.34 -12.89
CA GLN A 58 -2.14 23.74 -13.20
C GLN A 58 -2.62 22.86 -12.04
N ARG A 59 -1.72 22.04 -11.48
CA ARG A 59 -2.02 21.30 -10.23
C ARG A 59 -2.24 22.25 -9.06
N GLY A 60 -1.45 23.32 -8.99
CA GLY A 60 -1.57 24.37 -7.98
C GLY A 60 -2.91 25.07 -8.00
N ALA A 61 -3.47 25.29 -9.19
CA ALA A 61 -4.81 25.82 -9.34
C ALA A 61 -5.85 24.89 -8.67
N LEU A 62 -5.76 23.57 -8.87
CA LEU A 62 -6.65 22.62 -8.19
C LEU A 62 -6.54 22.74 -6.66
N VAL A 63 -5.34 22.87 -6.12
CA VAL A 63 -5.13 23.10 -4.68
C VAL A 63 -5.78 24.42 -4.25
N PHE A 64 -5.59 25.50 -4.99
CA PHE A 64 -6.18 26.82 -4.71
C PHE A 64 -7.71 26.80 -4.68
N TYR A 65 -8.35 26.09 -5.61
CA TYR A 65 -9.81 26.03 -5.75
C TYR A 65 -10.49 24.97 -4.87
N LYS A 66 -9.79 23.88 -4.50
CA LYS A 66 -10.39 22.74 -3.79
C LYS A 66 -9.93 22.51 -2.36
N SER A 67 -8.75 23.01 -1.99
CA SER A 67 -8.19 22.71 -0.67
C SER A 67 -9.06 23.24 0.46
N ALA A 68 -8.92 22.63 1.64
CA ALA A 68 -9.57 23.11 2.86
C ALA A 68 -9.15 24.53 3.26
N ALA A 69 -8.02 25.03 2.73
CA ALA A 69 -7.59 26.41 2.91
C ALA A 69 -8.55 27.43 2.27
N ALA A 70 -9.40 27.01 1.33
CA ALA A 70 -10.45 27.82 0.72
C ALA A 70 -9.97 29.16 0.12
N CYS A 71 -8.77 29.16 -0.47
CA CYS A 71 -8.09 30.37 -0.95
C CYS A 71 -8.97 31.19 -1.92
N VAL A 72 -9.73 30.51 -2.79
CA VAL A 72 -10.66 31.13 -3.75
C VAL A 72 -11.77 31.98 -3.10
N ASN A 73 -12.13 31.73 -1.85
CA ASN A 73 -13.17 32.50 -1.16
C ASN A 73 -12.69 33.91 -0.76
N CYS A 74 -11.38 34.07 -0.58
CA CYS A 74 -10.76 35.33 -0.17
C CYS A 74 -10.04 36.03 -1.32
N HIS A 75 -9.49 35.26 -2.26
CA HIS A 75 -8.69 35.79 -3.36
C HIS A 75 -9.37 35.57 -4.71
N SER A 76 -9.45 36.63 -5.51
CA SER A 76 -9.87 36.54 -6.91
C SER A 76 -8.72 36.85 -7.87
N SER A 77 -9.00 36.64 -9.15
CA SER A 77 -8.11 36.95 -10.26
C SER A 77 -8.80 37.68 -11.43
N GLY A 78 -10.01 38.24 -11.21
CA GLY A 78 -10.83 38.95 -12.20
C GLY A 78 -11.87 39.91 -11.57
N GLU A 79 -12.72 40.53 -12.42
CA GLU A 79 -13.75 41.54 -12.04
C GLU A 79 -14.90 40.93 -11.22
N GLY A 80 -14.65 40.74 -9.92
CA GLY A 80 -15.63 40.20 -8.96
C GLY A 80 -14.99 39.89 -7.60
N SER A 81 -13.94 40.65 -7.23
CA SER A 81 -13.05 40.32 -6.13
C SER A 81 -13.75 40.24 -4.78
N SER A 82 -13.54 39.12 -4.07
CA SER A 82 -13.79 39.07 -2.64
C SER A 82 -12.98 40.19 -1.98
N PRO A 83 -13.59 41.05 -1.15
CA PRO A 83 -12.90 42.17 -0.55
C PRO A 83 -11.93 41.77 0.57
N LEU A 84 -11.81 40.46 0.86
CA LEU A 84 -11.04 39.90 1.97
C LEU A 84 -9.54 39.79 1.71
N GLY A 85 -9.15 39.53 0.47
CA GLY A 85 -7.76 39.31 0.09
C GLY A 85 -7.41 40.09 -1.17
N PRO A 86 -6.12 40.41 -1.39
CA PRO A 86 -5.69 41.08 -2.60
C PRO A 86 -5.98 40.24 -3.85
N ASN A 87 -6.32 40.94 -4.94
CA ASN A 87 -6.44 40.35 -6.28
C ASN A 87 -5.09 39.79 -6.70
N LEU A 88 -4.99 38.48 -6.89
CA LEU A 88 -3.72 37.81 -7.21
C LEU A 88 -3.18 38.23 -8.58
N ALA A 89 -4.03 38.66 -9.51
CA ALA A 89 -3.58 39.21 -10.79
C ALA A 89 -2.85 40.57 -10.63
N GLU A 90 -2.97 41.21 -9.47
CA GLU A 90 -2.40 42.53 -9.15
C GLU A 90 -1.38 42.48 -7.99
N VAL A 91 -1.07 41.30 -7.43
CA VAL A 91 0.00 41.15 -6.41
C VAL A 91 1.39 41.08 -6.99
N GLY A 92 1.55 40.97 -8.31
CA GLY A 92 2.86 40.99 -8.96
C GLY A 92 3.65 42.28 -8.77
N LYS A 93 2.99 43.36 -8.34
CA LYS A 93 3.62 44.65 -8.04
C LYS A 93 3.24 45.14 -6.64
N ASP A 94 4.20 45.70 -5.91
CA ASP A 94 3.97 46.37 -4.64
C ASP A 94 3.26 47.72 -4.82
N THR A 95 3.00 48.44 -3.72
CA THR A 95 2.31 49.74 -3.75
C THR A 95 3.10 50.85 -4.43
N ASP A 96 4.40 50.65 -4.66
CA ASP A 96 5.29 51.58 -5.36
C ASP A 96 5.53 51.15 -6.83
N GLY A 97 4.84 50.10 -7.28
CA GLY A 97 4.91 49.58 -8.65
C GLY A 97 6.11 48.66 -8.94
N LYS A 98 6.87 48.24 -7.93
CA LYS A 98 8.00 47.31 -8.09
C LYS A 98 7.54 45.86 -8.06
N ALA A 99 8.23 44.99 -8.81
CA ALA A 99 7.90 43.58 -8.85
C ALA A 99 8.05 42.92 -7.47
N VAL A 100 7.05 42.16 -7.05
CA VAL A 100 7.09 41.36 -5.83
C VAL A 100 7.93 40.10 -6.08
N SER A 101 8.85 39.79 -5.16
CA SER A 101 9.70 38.61 -5.27
C SER A 101 8.95 37.33 -4.86
N ASP A 102 9.33 36.19 -5.45
CA ASP A 102 8.80 34.87 -5.07
C ASP A 102 9.01 34.55 -3.60
N GLN A 103 10.12 35.02 -3.02
CA GLN A 103 10.40 34.88 -1.60
C GLN A 103 9.33 35.59 -0.76
N HIS A 104 8.91 36.79 -1.16
CA HIS A 104 7.85 37.51 -0.47
C HIS A 104 6.50 36.81 -0.59
N LEU A 105 6.22 36.16 -1.72
CA LEU A 105 4.99 35.37 -1.90
C LEU A 105 4.98 34.12 -1.01
N ILE A 106 6.09 33.38 -0.94
CA ILE A 106 6.23 32.24 -0.02
C ILE A 106 6.11 32.70 1.44
N GLU A 107 6.76 33.82 1.79
CA GLU A 107 6.67 34.40 3.14
C GLU A 107 5.23 34.77 3.49
N SER A 108 4.48 35.32 2.54
CA SER A 108 3.06 35.67 2.73
C SER A 108 2.17 34.44 2.96
N LEU A 109 2.50 33.29 2.33
CA LEU A 109 1.77 32.03 2.56
C LEU A 109 2.08 31.42 3.94
N LEU A 110 3.34 31.48 4.39
CA LEU A 110 3.78 30.87 5.65
C LEU A 110 3.59 31.77 6.88
N TYR A 111 3.66 33.09 6.69
CA TYR A 111 3.65 34.10 7.74
C TYR A 111 2.78 35.30 7.33
N PRO A 112 1.46 35.11 7.14
CA PRO A 112 0.56 36.13 6.60
C PRO A 112 0.54 37.44 7.41
N SER A 113 0.86 37.40 8.71
CA SER A 113 0.90 38.60 9.57
C SER A 113 2.24 39.35 9.53
N ARG A 114 3.29 38.82 8.89
CA ARG A 114 4.63 39.44 8.90
C ARG A 114 4.69 40.70 8.02
N SER A 115 3.91 40.73 6.94
CA SER A 115 3.77 41.89 6.06
C SER A 115 2.35 41.92 5.51
N ILE A 116 1.57 42.92 5.93
CA ILE A 116 0.18 43.10 5.49
C ILE A 116 0.15 44.20 4.42
N ARG A 117 -0.41 43.90 3.24
CA ARG A 117 -0.52 44.88 2.15
C ARG A 117 -1.43 46.04 2.57
N LYS A 118 -1.02 47.27 2.26
CA LYS A 118 -1.81 48.49 2.51
C LYS A 118 -3.21 48.34 1.89
N GLY A 119 -4.25 48.66 2.67
CA GLY A 119 -5.66 48.48 2.28
C GLY A 119 -6.28 47.13 2.71
N PHE A 120 -5.48 46.21 3.24
CA PHE A 120 -5.95 44.95 3.84
C PHE A 120 -5.65 44.88 5.35
N GLU A 121 -5.20 46.00 5.93
CA GLU A 121 -4.99 46.15 7.37
C GLU A 121 -6.34 46.21 8.10
N THR A 122 -6.52 45.38 9.13
CA THR A 122 -7.67 45.49 10.02
C THR A 122 -7.43 46.63 11.01
N VAL A 123 -8.42 47.53 11.15
CA VAL A 123 -8.37 48.67 12.05
C VAL A 123 -9.45 48.51 13.11
N ASN A 124 -9.07 48.72 14.36
CA ASN A 124 -9.99 48.82 15.50
C ASN A 124 -10.11 50.29 15.90
N ILE A 125 -11.30 50.85 15.79
CA ILE A 125 -11.62 52.22 16.17
C ILE A 125 -12.44 52.17 17.45
N VAL A 126 -11.97 52.84 18.49
CA VAL A 126 -12.74 53.11 19.70
C VAL A 126 -13.42 54.47 19.52
N THR A 127 -14.75 54.50 19.55
CA THR A 127 -15.51 55.74 19.42
C THR A 127 -15.60 56.48 20.75
N SER A 128 -15.89 57.78 20.72
CA SER A 128 -16.11 58.61 21.91
C SER A 128 -17.25 58.12 22.82
N ASP A 129 -18.18 57.33 22.26
CA ASP A 129 -19.28 56.71 22.99
C ASP A 129 -18.87 55.37 23.66
N GLY A 130 -17.61 54.93 23.47
CA GLY A 130 -17.06 53.71 24.05
C GLY A 130 -17.27 52.45 23.21
N ASP A 131 -17.81 52.57 21.99
CA ASP A 131 -18.00 51.43 21.09
C ASP A 131 -16.70 51.07 20.35
N VAL A 132 -16.46 49.77 20.15
CA VAL A 132 -15.32 49.27 19.37
C VAL A 132 -15.82 48.82 18.01
N VAL A 133 -15.37 49.53 16.97
CA VAL A 133 -15.64 49.22 15.56
C VAL A 133 -14.40 48.58 14.94
N SER A 134 -14.51 47.32 14.52
CA SER A 134 -13.44 46.57 13.86
C SER A 134 -13.78 46.33 12.40
N GLY A 135 -12.87 46.68 11.49
CA GLY A 135 -13.07 46.44 10.06
C GLY A 135 -11.83 46.67 9.20
N MET A 136 -11.85 46.22 7.94
CA MET A 136 -10.76 46.47 6.99
C MET A 136 -10.83 47.90 6.48
N GLN A 137 -9.70 48.60 6.46
CA GLN A 137 -9.66 49.97 5.94
C GLN A 137 -9.90 50.01 4.43
N ILE A 138 -11.04 50.54 4.00
CA ILE A 138 -11.34 50.79 2.57
C ILE A 138 -10.71 52.11 2.16
N ASN A 139 -10.98 53.18 2.94
CA ASN A 139 -10.53 54.52 2.65
C ASN A 139 -10.40 55.35 3.94
N GLU A 140 -9.55 56.37 3.90
CA GLU A 140 -9.42 57.37 4.96
C GLU A 140 -9.48 58.75 4.31
N THR A 141 -10.48 59.56 4.68
CA THR A 141 -10.61 60.94 4.22
C THR A 141 -10.15 61.93 5.30
N SER A 142 -10.24 63.23 5.01
CA SER A 142 -9.99 64.25 6.03
C SER A 142 -11.03 64.23 7.17
N GLU A 143 -12.23 63.67 6.94
CA GLU A 143 -13.35 63.76 7.89
C GLU A 143 -13.84 62.40 8.42
N SER A 144 -13.54 61.28 7.73
CA SER A 144 -14.07 59.96 8.13
C SER A 144 -13.11 58.81 7.88
N TRP A 145 -13.32 57.73 8.64
CA TRP A 145 -12.82 56.38 8.38
C TRP A 145 -13.91 55.55 7.70
N GLU A 146 -13.59 54.96 6.56
CA GLU A 146 -14.47 53.99 5.89
C GLU A 146 -13.90 52.59 6.08
N LEU A 147 -14.58 51.79 6.88
CA LEU A 147 -14.21 50.42 7.20
C LEU A 147 -15.19 49.43 6.56
N ARG A 148 -14.70 48.30 6.08
CA ARG A 148 -15.54 47.16 5.73
C ARG A 148 -15.79 46.33 6.98
N ASP A 149 -17.05 46.07 7.30
CA ASP A 149 -17.44 45.27 8.47
C ASP A 149 -16.83 43.87 8.36
N ALA A 150 -16.15 43.42 9.41
CA ALA A 150 -15.51 42.11 9.44
C ALA A 150 -16.51 40.94 9.54
N ALA A 151 -17.75 41.21 9.97
CA ALA A 151 -18.83 40.23 10.09
C ALA A 151 -19.78 40.20 8.87
N ASP A 152 -19.88 41.30 8.12
CA ASP A 152 -20.65 41.40 6.87
C ASP A 152 -19.91 42.22 5.81
N LEU A 153 -19.28 41.51 4.87
CA LEU A 153 -18.41 42.10 3.85
C LEU A 153 -19.13 42.97 2.81
N THR A 154 -20.47 42.95 2.80
CA THR A 154 -21.28 43.83 1.96
C THR A 154 -21.56 45.18 2.60
N LYS A 155 -21.24 45.33 3.89
CA LYS A 155 -21.55 46.50 4.70
C LYS A 155 -20.31 47.36 4.91
N THR A 156 -20.42 48.63 4.57
CA THR A 156 -19.43 49.66 4.90
C THR A 156 -19.86 50.40 6.17
N ILE A 157 -18.94 50.50 7.13
CA ILE A 157 -19.07 51.29 8.35
C ILE A 157 -18.32 52.59 8.14
N VAL A 158 -18.99 53.72 8.31
CA VAL A 158 -18.37 55.05 8.27
C VAL A 158 -18.31 55.58 9.70
N VAL A 159 -17.11 55.89 10.18
CA VAL A 159 -16.89 56.50 11.49
C VAL A 159 -16.32 57.90 11.27
N ASN A 160 -17.02 58.93 11.74
CA ASN A 160 -16.53 60.31 11.66
C ASN A 160 -15.32 60.47 12.59
N LYS A 161 -14.25 61.14 12.13
CA LYS A 161 -13.03 61.34 12.92
C LYS A 161 -13.28 62.11 14.23
N ASP A 162 -14.30 62.96 14.28
CA ASP A 162 -14.70 63.68 15.49
C ASP A 162 -15.21 62.73 16.59
N ASP A 163 -15.74 61.56 16.20
CA ASP A 163 -16.26 60.54 17.10
C ASP A 163 -15.20 59.48 17.44
N VAL A 164 -13.93 59.66 17.06
CA VAL A 164 -12.85 58.68 17.26
C VAL A 164 -11.98 59.06 18.47
N GLU A 165 -11.96 58.20 19.48
CA GLU A 165 -11.07 58.34 20.63
C GLU A 165 -9.70 57.71 20.36
N THR A 166 -9.65 56.51 19.78
CA THR A 166 -8.39 55.81 19.49
C THR A 166 -8.51 54.90 18.28
N VAL A 167 -7.50 54.91 17.42
CA VAL A 167 -7.36 53.99 16.29
C VAL A 167 -6.19 53.04 16.55
N LYS A 168 -6.44 51.74 16.53
CA LYS A 168 -5.41 50.70 16.65
C LYS A 168 -5.43 49.80 15.42
N ARG A 169 -4.36 49.84 14.64
CA ARG A 169 -4.12 48.89 13.55
C ARG A 169 -3.74 47.53 14.11
N SER A 170 -4.34 46.48 13.57
CA SER A 170 -4.01 45.09 13.89
C SER A 170 -2.66 44.74 13.29
N ASP A 171 -1.83 44.04 14.07
CA ASP A 171 -0.61 43.37 13.60
C ASP A 171 -0.91 41.97 13.04
N LYS A 172 -2.18 41.52 13.07
CA LYS A 172 -2.64 40.23 12.55
C LYS A 172 -3.39 40.40 11.23
N SER A 173 -3.05 39.54 10.27
CA SER A 173 -3.73 39.45 8.97
C SER A 173 -5.10 38.78 9.09
N MET A 174 -5.99 39.06 8.13
CA MET A 174 -7.24 38.30 7.95
C MET A 174 -7.00 36.94 7.31
N MET A 175 -5.89 36.75 6.61
CA MET A 175 -5.44 35.41 6.23
C MET A 175 -4.95 34.68 7.49
N PRO A 176 -5.59 33.58 7.91
CA PRO A 176 -5.26 32.94 9.18
C PRO A 176 -3.83 32.37 9.21
N GLU A 177 -3.15 32.53 10.35
CA GLU A 177 -1.95 31.75 10.65
C GLU A 177 -2.30 30.25 10.70
N GLY A 178 -1.37 29.38 10.31
CA GLY A 178 -1.60 27.93 10.32
C GLY A 178 -2.36 27.38 9.10
N LEU A 179 -2.72 28.23 8.13
CA LEU A 179 -3.48 27.78 6.95
C LEU A 179 -2.75 26.68 6.16
N MET A 180 -1.42 26.76 6.10
CA MET A 180 -0.58 25.78 5.38
C MET A 180 -0.58 24.39 6.04
N ALA A 181 -1.03 24.26 7.29
CA ALA A 181 -1.22 22.94 7.92
C ALA A 181 -2.38 22.14 7.29
N THR A 182 -3.24 22.78 6.49
CA THR A 182 -4.37 22.14 5.79
C THR A 182 -4.02 21.61 4.40
N ILE A 183 -2.78 21.85 3.95
CA ILE A 183 -2.26 21.35 2.67
C ILE A 183 -1.76 19.92 2.85
N ALA A 184 -2.11 19.02 1.93
CA ALA A 184 -1.90 17.58 2.13
C ALA A 184 -0.43 17.15 2.02
N SER A 185 0.37 17.83 1.20
CA SER A 185 1.75 17.42 0.91
C SER A 185 2.67 18.61 0.59
N GLN A 186 3.98 18.36 0.65
CA GLN A 186 4.98 19.32 0.15
C GLN A 186 4.78 19.63 -1.34
N ARG A 187 4.43 18.64 -2.17
CA ARG A 187 4.15 18.83 -3.60
C ARG A 187 2.99 19.81 -3.79
N ASP A 188 1.89 19.62 -3.05
CA ASP A 188 0.71 20.49 -3.10
C ASP A 188 1.06 21.94 -2.71
N PHE A 189 1.94 22.13 -1.73
CA PHE A 189 2.43 23.47 -1.34
C PHE A 189 3.24 24.12 -2.47
N LEU A 190 4.18 23.38 -3.06
CA LEU A 190 5.00 23.89 -4.17
C LEU A 190 4.15 24.19 -5.40
N ASP A 191 3.18 23.33 -5.72
CA ASP A 191 2.23 23.52 -6.81
C ASP A 191 1.35 24.76 -6.55
N LEU A 192 0.77 24.89 -5.36
CA LEU A 192 -0.01 26.08 -4.96
C LEU A 192 0.81 27.37 -5.10
N ALA A 193 2.05 27.36 -4.62
CA ALA A 193 2.95 28.50 -4.76
C ALA A 193 3.26 28.80 -6.24
N ALA A 194 3.46 27.78 -7.08
CA ALA A 194 3.68 27.95 -8.52
C ALA A 194 2.48 28.59 -9.22
N TYR A 195 1.26 28.21 -8.84
CA TYR A 195 0.03 28.89 -9.31
C TYR A 195 0.02 30.36 -8.91
N VAL A 196 0.28 30.67 -7.64
CA VAL A 196 0.33 32.06 -7.15
C VAL A 196 1.41 32.87 -7.90
N PHE A 197 2.60 32.29 -8.14
CA PHE A 197 3.67 32.95 -8.89
C PHE A 197 3.26 33.23 -10.34
N ALA A 198 2.64 32.25 -11.00
CA ALA A 198 2.20 32.38 -12.39
C ALA A 198 1.13 33.46 -12.54
N VAL A 199 0.12 33.47 -11.67
CA VAL A 199 -0.94 34.49 -11.67
C VAL A 199 -0.41 35.87 -11.31
N ALA A 200 0.46 35.98 -10.30
CA ALA A 200 1.05 37.26 -9.91
C ALA A 200 1.84 37.91 -11.05
N ARG A 201 2.53 37.12 -11.88
CA ARG A 201 3.35 37.62 -13.00
C ARG A 201 2.54 37.84 -14.28
N GLY A 202 1.66 36.91 -14.62
CA GLY A 202 0.90 36.91 -15.88
C GLY A 202 -0.46 37.60 -15.80
N GLY A 203 -0.87 38.05 -14.61
CA GLY A 203 -2.11 38.78 -14.41
C GLY A 203 -3.36 37.96 -14.73
N VAL A 204 -4.38 38.64 -15.27
CA VAL A 204 -5.69 38.04 -15.55
C VAL A 204 -5.59 36.92 -16.60
N GLU A 205 -4.76 37.09 -17.63
CA GLU A 205 -4.59 36.08 -18.69
C GLU A 205 -4.05 34.75 -18.15
N ALA A 206 -3.04 34.79 -17.27
CA ALA A 206 -2.51 33.59 -16.61
C ALA A 206 -3.56 32.94 -15.70
N ALA A 207 -4.35 33.74 -14.98
CA ALA A 207 -5.39 33.20 -14.11
C ALA A 207 -6.53 32.54 -14.87
N GLU A 208 -6.95 33.11 -16.02
CA GLU A 208 -7.98 32.52 -16.87
C GLU A 208 -7.50 31.23 -17.52
N SER A 209 -6.25 31.20 -18.03
CA SER A 209 -5.68 30.01 -18.68
C SER A 209 -5.41 28.85 -17.71
N LEU A 210 -5.08 29.13 -16.45
CA LEU A 210 -4.84 28.12 -15.41
C LEU A 210 -6.11 27.73 -14.64
N ARG A 211 -7.25 28.39 -14.89
CA ARG A 211 -8.48 28.13 -14.16
C ARG A 211 -8.96 26.70 -14.45
N PRO A 212 -9.12 25.83 -13.42
CA PRO A 212 -9.61 24.50 -13.65
C PRO A 212 -11.06 24.52 -14.16
N THR A 213 -11.44 23.52 -14.95
CA THR A 213 -12.79 23.44 -15.50
C THR A 213 -13.83 23.21 -14.39
N PRO A 214 -15.12 23.56 -14.62
CA PRO A 214 -16.21 23.25 -13.68
C PRO A 214 -16.25 21.77 -13.28
N GLU A 215 -15.98 20.86 -14.21
CA GLU A 215 -15.92 19.42 -13.96
C GLU A 215 -14.75 19.06 -13.07
N GLN A 216 -13.59 19.70 -13.28
CA GLN A 216 -12.43 19.48 -12.44
C GLN A 216 -12.68 19.95 -11.01
N ILE A 217 -13.33 21.10 -10.78
CA ILE A 217 -13.63 21.63 -9.42
C ILE A 217 -14.89 21.03 -8.78
N ALA A 218 -15.69 20.29 -9.54
CA ALA A 218 -16.90 19.67 -9.01
C ALA A 218 -16.55 18.75 -7.83
N VAL A 219 -17.18 18.99 -6.68
CA VAL A 219 -17.08 18.10 -5.53
C VAL A 219 -17.85 16.83 -5.90
N LYS A 220 -17.16 15.69 -5.98
CA LYS A 220 -17.82 14.39 -6.13
C LYS A 220 -18.66 14.15 -4.88
N ASP A 221 -19.98 14.10 -5.05
CA ASP A 221 -20.90 13.82 -3.95
C ASP A 221 -20.78 12.36 -3.53
N ASP A 222 -19.98 12.14 -2.49
CA ASP A 222 -19.69 10.83 -1.89
C ASP A 222 -20.83 10.32 -0.98
N SER A 223 -21.97 11.02 -0.95
CA SER A 223 -23.22 10.51 -0.37
C SER A 223 -24.04 9.68 -1.35
N ILE A 224 -23.76 9.78 -2.66
CA ILE A 224 -24.49 9.04 -3.68
C ILE A 224 -24.04 7.58 -3.68
N ASN A 225 -24.99 6.65 -3.86
CA ASN A 225 -24.74 5.20 -3.90
C ASN A 225 -24.09 4.64 -2.63
N LEU A 226 -24.39 5.21 -1.46
CA LEU A 226 -23.87 4.76 -0.17
C LEU A 226 -24.90 3.91 0.61
N ASP A 227 -24.47 2.81 1.22
CA ASP A 227 -25.29 2.00 2.14
C ASP A 227 -25.39 2.67 3.52
N HIS A 228 -26.20 3.71 3.61
CA HIS A 228 -26.42 4.45 4.85
C HIS A 228 -26.96 3.56 5.96
N ALA A 229 -27.85 2.62 5.62
CA ALA A 229 -28.47 1.72 6.57
C ALA A 229 -27.44 0.78 7.21
N GLY A 230 -26.60 0.14 6.39
CA GLY A 230 -25.53 -0.75 6.85
C GLY A 230 -24.50 -0.04 7.70
N ILE A 231 -24.11 1.20 7.34
CA ILE A 231 -23.18 2.00 8.15
C ILE A 231 -23.79 2.30 9.52
N ILE A 232 -25.01 2.83 9.58
CA ILE A 232 -25.67 3.17 10.85
C ILE A 232 -25.84 1.93 11.73
N GLN A 233 -26.18 0.78 11.15
CA GLN A 233 -26.28 -0.50 11.87
C GLN A 233 -24.92 -1.05 12.34
N GLY A 234 -23.83 -0.66 11.69
CA GLY A 234 -22.47 -1.13 11.93
C GLY A 234 -21.70 -0.39 13.02
N LEU A 235 -22.15 0.79 13.45
CA LEU A 235 -21.46 1.61 14.45
C LEU A 235 -21.40 0.94 15.83
N ARG A 236 -20.22 0.91 16.45
CA ARG A 236 -19.95 0.29 17.77
C ARG A 236 -19.20 1.27 18.69
N ALA A 237 -18.87 0.83 19.90
CA ALA A 237 -18.11 1.64 20.88
C ALA A 237 -16.82 2.27 20.31
N LYS A 238 -16.09 1.54 19.45
CA LYS A 238 -14.90 2.07 18.77
C LYS A 238 -15.22 3.26 17.85
N ASP A 239 -16.38 3.25 17.23
CA ASP A 239 -16.85 4.30 16.32
C ASP A 239 -17.33 5.53 17.10
N TYR A 240 -17.87 5.33 18.31
CA TYR A 240 -18.15 6.41 19.25
C TYR A 240 -16.85 7.11 19.68
N THR A 241 -15.82 6.36 20.07
CA THR A 241 -14.51 6.93 20.44
C THR A 241 -13.82 7.61 19.25
N ALA A 242 -13.92 7.06 18.04
CA ALA A 242 -13.43 7.73 16.84
C ALA A 242 -14.19 9.05 16.57
N GLY A 243 -15.52 9.03 16.69
CA GLY A 243 -16.37 10.21 16.57
C GLY A 243 -16.06 11.30 17.59
N GLU A 244 -15.76 10.93 18.83
CA GLU A 244 -15.31 11.84 19.89
C GLU A 244 -14.03 12.56 19.48
N LYS A 245 -13.03 11.82 18.99
CA LYS A 245 -11.77 12.39 18.52
C LYS A 245 -11.99 13.36 17.36
N ILE A 246 -12.82 12.99 16.39
CA ILE A 246 -13.15 13.86 15.24
C ILE A 246 -13.86 15.13 15.72
N TYR A 247 -14.82 15.01 16.63
CA TYR A 247 -15.53 16.16 17.18
C TYR A 247 -14.57 17.16 17.84
N HIS A 248 -13.69 16.66 18.71
CA HIS A 248 -12.68 17.48 19.41
C HIS A 248 -11.52 17.91 18.52
N GLY A 249 -11.35 17.30 17.35
CA GLY A 249 -10.40 17.75 16.33
C GLY A 249 -10.94 18.92 15.50
N TYR A 250 -12.19 18.83 15.05
CA TYR A 250 -12.70 19.70 13.99
C TYR A 250 -13.94 20.53 14.35
N CYS A 251 -14.80 20.04 15.26
CA CYS A 251 -16.13 20.63 15.47
C CYS A 251 -16.21 21.53 16.72
N PHE A 252 -15.45 21.20 17.77
CA PHE A 252 -15.60 21.82 19.09
C PHE A 252 -15.27 23.33 19.10
N ASN A 253 -14.36 23.81 18.25
CA ASN A 253 -13.99 25.23 18.18
C ASN A 253 -15.19 26.14 17.85
N CYS A 254 -16.20 25.60 17.15
CA CYS A 254 -17.42 26.32 16.80
C CYS A 254 -18.57 25.97 17.74
N HIS A 255 -18.72 24.69 18.09
CA HIS A 255 -19.88 24.16 18.83
C HIS A 255 -19.68 24.06 20.35
N GLY A 256 -18.49 24.39 20.86
CA GLY A 256 -18.13 24.25 22.25
C GLY A 256 -17.63 22.84 22.58
N ASN A 257 -16.75 22.72 23.58
CA ASN A 257 -16.20 21.43 24.03
C ASN A 257 -17.29 20.47 24.59
N ASP A 258 -18.40 21.03 25.08
CA ASP A 258 -19.55 20.29 25.61
C ASP A 258 -20.69 20.10 24.58
N GLY A 259 -20.50 20.60 23.35
CA GLY A 259 -21.50 20.64 22.29
C GLY A 259 -22.78 21.42 22.59
N ASN A 260 -22.82 22.14 23.71
CA ASN A 260 -24.01 22.79 24.25
C ASN A 260 -23.81 24.28 24.54
N THR A 261 -22.56 24.73 24.54
CA THR A 261 -22.16 26.11 24.74
C THR A 261 -21.35 26.57 23.52
N PRO A 262 -22.01 26.86 22.38
CA PRO A 262 -21.32 27.20 21.15
C PRO A 262 -20.47 28.45 21.29
N SER A 263 -19.27 28.42 20.74
CA SER A 263 -18.35 29.58 20.70
C SER A 263 -18.70 30.55 19.57
N LEU A 264 -19.43 30.09 18.55
CA LEU A 264 -19.97 30.93 17.48
C LEU A 264 -21.48 31.18 17.69
N PRO A 265 -21.97 32.44 17.62
CA PRO A 265 -23.40 32.76 17.74
C PRO A 265 -24.30 32.08 16.69
N THR A 266 -23.72 31.70 15.54
CA THR A 266 -24.40 31.02 14.44
C THR A 266 -24.41 29.49 14.58
N ALA A 267 -23.60 28.93 15.48
CA ALA A 267 -23.54 27.50 15.75
C ALA A 267 -24.65 27.08 16.74
N ARG A 268 -25.11 25.83 16.63
CA ARG A 268 -26.22 25.29 17.43
C ARG A 268 -25.72 24.49 18.63
N ALA A 269 -26.44 24.62 19.75
CA ALA A 269 -26.26 23.79 20.93
C ALA A 269 -26.98 22.44 20.72
N PHE A 270 -26.23 21.35 20.56
CA PHE A 270 -26.79 20.04 20.18
C PHE A 270 -27.76 19.46 21.18
N GLY A 271 -27.66 19.77 22.47
CA GLY A 271 -28.56 19.25 23.50
C GLY A 271 -29.82 20.08 23.72
N LYS A 272 -29.95 21.27 23.12
CA LYS A 272 -31.05 22.21 23.42
C LYS A 272 -31.74 22.77 22.18
N ASP A 273 -30.95 23.08 21.15
CA ASP A 273 -31.46 23.74 19.96
C ASP A 273 -32.03 22.74 18.95
N LYS A 274 -33.04 23.21 18.21
CA LYS A 274 -33.59 22.51 17.06
C LYS A 274 -32.61 22.52 15.89
N LEU A 275 -32.33 21.35 15.31
CA LEU A 275 -31.44 21.22 14.16
C LEU A 275 -32.19 21.57 12.87
N LYS A 276 -31.71 22.63 12.18
CA LYS A 276 -32.39 23.23 11.01
C LYS A 276 -32.70 22.23 9.88
N PHE A 277 -31.84 21.23 9.67
CA PHE A 277 -31.98 20.23 8.61
C PHE A 277 -32.43 18.87 9.12
N GLY A 278 -32.73 18.74 10.41
CA GLY A 278 -33.17 17.50 11.06
C GLY A 278 -32.11 16.84 11.93
N ALA A 279 -32.58 15.99 12.85
CA ALA A 279 -31.79 15.34 13.90
C ALA A 279 -31.64 13.82 13.71
N ASP A 280 -32.17 13.27 12.62
CA ASP A 280 -31.91 11.87 12.26
C ASP A 280 -30.49 11.72 11.69
N PRO A 281 -29.84 10.55 11.87
CA PRO A 281 -28.44 10.37 11.52
C PRO A 281 -28.12 10.66 10.05
N TYR A 282 -29.01 10.30 9.12
CA TYR A 282 -28.83 10.59 7.69
C TYR A 282 -28.87 12.09 7.40
N LYS A 283 -29.80 12.85 7.97
CA LYS A 283 -29.85 14.30 7.74
C LYS A 283 -28.71 15.06 8.42
N MET A 284 -28.28 14.62 9.59
CA MET A 284 -27.08 15.17 10.22
C MET A 284 -25.83 14.88 9.36
N PHE A 285 -25.72 13.67 8.83
CA PHE A 285 -24.69 13.32 7.84
C PHE A 285 -24.74 14.25 6.63
N MET A 286 -25.90 14.46 6.00
CA MET A 286 -26.05 15.37 4.86
C MET A 286 -25.73 16.84 5.20
N THR A 287 -25.91 17.25 6.46
CA THR A 287 -25.51 18.59 6.92
C THR A 287 -23.99 18.73 6.97
N LEU A 288 -23.28 17.68 7.37
CA LEU A 288 -21.82 17.64 7.29
C LEU A 288 -21.35 17.55 5.83
N THR A 289 -22.06 16.80 4.98
CA THR A 289 -21.75 16.65 3.55
C THR A 289 -21.90 17.95 2.78
N ASN A 290 -22.98 18.68 2.98
CA ASN A 290 -23.32 19.86 2.18
C ASN A 290 -22.94 21.19 2.83
N GLY A 291 -22.50 21.16 4.10
CA GLY A 291 -22.33 22.36 4.90
C GLY A 291 -23.68 23.02 5.27
N SER A 292 -23.60 24.10 6.03
CA SER A 292 -24.77 24.86 6.46
C SER A 292 -24.46 26.29 6.88
N GLY A 293 -24.94 27.28 6.12
CA GLY A 293 -24.68 28.69 6.42
C GLY A 293 -23.19 29.00 6.34
N LEU A 294 -22.59 29.38 7.48
CA LEU A 294 -21.14 29.62 7.59
C LEU A 294 -20.32 28.33 7.88
N MET A 295 -20.98 27.21 8.13
CA MET A 295 -20.31 25.91 8.29
C MET A 295 -20.02 25.34 6.90
N ALA A 296 -18.74 25.27 6.53
CA ALA A 296 -18.31 24.65 5.29
C ALA A 296 -18.66 23.14 5.27
N PRO A 297 -18.85 22.54 4.08
CA PRO A 297 -18.84 21.09 3.90
C PRO A 297 -17.62 20.44 4.57
N MET A 298 -17.84 19.37 5.32
CA MET A 298 -16.78 18.54 5.91
C MET A 298 -16.25 17.53 4.90
N SER A 299 -15.92 17.98 3.69
CA SER A 299 -15.51 17.15 2.55
C SER A 299 -14.16 16.46 2.74
N HIS A 300 -13.38 16.85 3.75
CA HIS A 300 -12.14 16.18 4.16
C HIS A 300 -12.39 14.92 5.01
N LEU A 301 -13.60 14.72 5.53
CA LEU A 301 -13.98 13.52 6.27
C LEU A 301 -14.63 12.50 5.33
N THR A 302 -14.26 11.24 5.47
CA THR A 302 -14.92 10.14 4.75
C THR A 302 -16.40 10.02 5.14
N PRO A 303 -17.24 9.34 4.34
CA PRO A 303 -18.63 9.11 4.72
C PRO A 303 -18.79 8.43 6.08
N LYS A 304 -17.91 7.46 6.37
CA LYS A 304 -17.90 6.76 7.66
C LYS A 304 -17.53 7.68 8.82
N GLU A 305 -16.52 8.53 8.68
CA GLU A 305 -16.10 9.49 9.71
C GLU A 305 -17.19 10.53 10.02
N ARG A 306 -17.88 11.02 8.99
CA ARG A 306 -19.08 11.85 9.17
C ARG A 306 -20.16 11.13 9.98
N TYR A 307 -20.38 9.84 9.74
CA TYR A 307 -21.28 9.03 10.58
C TYR A 307 -20.76 8.79 11.99
N GLN A 308 -19.45 8.63 12.18
CA GLN A 308 -18.84 8.46 13.51
C GLN A 308 -19.02 9.72 14.36
N VAL A 309 -18.75 10.91 13.82
CA VAL A 309 -18.97 12.16 14.56
C VAL A 309 -20.47 12.41 14.80
N VAL A 310 -21.35 12.09 13.84
CA VAL A 310 -22.81 12.12 14.06
C VAL A 310 -23.22 11.17 15.17
N HIS A 311 -22.64 9.97 15.21
CA HIS A 311 -22.92 8.99 16.26
C HIS A 311 -22.49 9.51 17.63
N TYR A 312 -21.30 10.08 17.74
CA TYR A 312 -20.82 10.69 18.97
C TYR A 312 -21.72 11.84 19.42
N ILE A 313 -22.01 12.83 18.56
CA ILE A 313 -22.88 13.97 18.88
C ILE A 313 -24.25 13.48 19.39
N ARG A 314 -24.85 12.51 18.69
CA ARG A 314 -26.16 11.99 19.03
C ARG A 314 -26.15 11.27 20.39
N GLU A 315 -25.18 10.39 20.63
CA GLU A 315 -25.11 9.61 21.85
C GLU A 315 -24.62 10.44 23.05
N ALA A 316 -23.67 11.36 22.86
CA ALA A 316 -23.04 12.14 23.93
C ALA A 316 -23.85 13.38 24.32
N PHE A 317 -24.44 14.09 23.35
CA PHE A 317 -25.03 15.43 23.58
C PHE A 317 -26.53 15.50 23.36
N MET A 318 -27.11 14.61 22.55
CA MET A 318 -28.54 14.69 22.19
C MET A 318 -29.42 13.70 22.96
N LYS A 319 -28.95 12.47 23.16
CA LYS A 319 -29.75 11.33 23.66
C LYS A 319 -30.56 11.61 24.92
N ASP A 320 -29.94 12.29 25.88
CA ASP A 320 -30.54 12.53 27.19
C ASP A 320 -31.15 13.93 27.34
N SER A 321 -30.87 14.85 26.41
CA SER A 321 -31.16 16.29 26.58
C SER A 321 -31.93 16.94 25.42
N ASN A 322 -31.75 16.49 24.18
CA ASN A 322 -32.41 17.13 23.03
C ASN A 322 -33.79 16.48 22.75
N PRO A 323 -34.90 17.26 22.77
CA PRO A 323 -36.24 16.75 22.43
C PRO A 323 -36.39 16.19 21.01
N GLU A 324 -35.51 16.56 20.07
CA GLU A 324 -35.48 16.05 18.69
C GLU A 324 -34.58 14.81 18.53
N TYR A 325 -34.03 14.23 19.60
CA TYR A 325 -33.25 13.00 19.51
C TYR A 325 -34.04 11.89 18.81
N PHE A 326 -33.56 11.51 17.63
CA PHE A 326 -34.22 10.52 16.79
C PHE A 326 -33.68 9.12 17.08
N LYS A 327 -34.52 8.17 17.52
CA LYS A 327 -34.11 6.77 17.68
C LYS A 327 -34.27 6.02 16.35
N THR A 328 -33.20 5.39 15.87
CA THR A 328 -33.20 4.62 14.63
C THR A 328 -34.14 3.41 14.73
N THR A 329 -35.04 3.25 13.75
CA THR A 329 -35.99 2.11 13.67
C THR A 329 -35.71 1.26 12.43
N LYS A 330 -36.19 0.01 12.41
CA LYS A 330 -36.08 -0.85 11.20
C LYS A 330 -36.74 -0.21 9.97
N LYS A 331 -37.87 0.47 10.16
CA LYS A 331 -38.57 1.20 9.09
C LYS A 331 -37.71 2.34 8.55
N TYR A 332 -37.16 3.19 9.43
CA TYR A 332 -36.26 4.27 9.03
C TYR A 332 -35.07 3.74 8.21
N LEU A 333 -34.42 2.67 8.67
CA LEU A 333 -33.27 2.10 7.98
C LEU A 333 -33.64 1.52 6.60
N ALA A 334 -34.85 0.99 6.43
CA ALA A 334 -35.34 0.51 5.14
C ALA A 334 -35.71 1.65 4.17
N ASP A 335 -36.04 2.84 4.70
CA ASP A 335 -36.40 4.02 3.90
C ASP A 335 -35.17 4.87 3.49
N LEU A 336 -33.95 4.48 3.91
CA LEU A 336 -32.71 5.15 3.53
C LEU A 336 -32.29 4.81 2.10
N PRO A 337 -31.54 5.70 1.41
CA PRO A 337 -30.96 5.37 0.11
C PRO A 337 -30.13 4.09 0.19
N VAL A 338 -30.29 3.24 -0.82
CA VAL A 338 -29.51 2.01 -0.99
C VAL A 338 -28.23 2.31 -1.76
N GLY A 339 -27.17 1.56 -1.48
CA GLY A 339 -25.90 1.76 -2.14
C GLY A 339 -24.85 0.72 -1.77
N THR A 340 -23.60 0.99 -2.14
CA THR A 340 -22.42 0.21 -1.74
C THR A 340 -21.87 0.72 -0.40
N ARG A 341 -21.10 -0.13 0.29
CA ARG A 341 -20.58 0.15 1.64
C ARG A 341 -19.82 1.48 1.77
N ASP A 342 -19.20 1.97 0.70
CA ASP A 342 -18.33 3.15 0.68
C ASP A 342 -18.73 4.19 -0.37
N GLY A 343 -19.89 4.07 -1.03
CA GLY A 343 -20.33 5.05 -2.02
C GLY A 343 -19.59 4.95 -3.35
N THR A 344 -18.70 3.95 -3.50
CA THR A 344 -17.94 3.77 -4.74
C THR A 344 -18.83 3.14 -5.80
N ASP A 345 -19.16 3.92 -6.82
CA ASP A 345 -19.50 3.41 -8.15
C ASP A 345 -18.18 3.06 -8.85
N VAL A 346 -17.84 1.78 -8.88
CA VAL A 346 -16.66 1.28 -9.61
C VAL A 346 -17.10 1.15 -11.06
N LYS A 347 -16.97 2.24 -11.81
CA LYS A 347 -17.12 2.15 -13.27
C LYS A 347 -16.06 1.19 -13.80
N PRO A 348 -16.41 0.23 -14.66
CA PRO A 348 -15.41 -0.59 -15.34
C PRO A 348 -14.46 0.35 -16.08
N ILE A 349 -13.19 0.34 -15.69
CA ILE A 349 -12.13 1.04 -16.41
C ILE A 349 -11.43 -0.03 -17.23
N ASP A 350 -11.42 0.15 -18.55
CA ASP A 350 -10.76 -0.76 -19.47
C ASP A 350 -9.24 -0.50 -19.41
N ARG A 351 -8.57 -1.16 -18.47
CA ARG A 351 -7.13 -1.07 -18.27
C ARG A 351 -6.41 -1.98 -19.27
N ASP A 352 -5.30 -1.50 -19.81
CA ASP A 352 -4.41 -2.33 -20.62
C ASP A 352 -3.54 -3.22 -19.71
N PHE A 353 -3.79 -4.53 -19.76
CA PHE A 353 -3.02 -5.56 -19.05
C PHE A 353 -1.87 -6.13 -19.90
N GLY A 354 -1.72 -5.69 -21.14
CA GLY A 354 -0.89 -6.35 -22.14
C GLY A 354 -1.64 -7.45 -22.91
N PRO A 355 -0.92 -8.24 -23.73
CA PRO A 355 -1.52 -9.25 -24.61
C PRO A 355 -2.07 -10.48 -23.89
N ALA A 356 -1.77 -10.65 -22.60
CA ALA A 356 -2.26 -11.76 -21.78
C ALA A 356 -2.38 -11.33 -20.31
N LEU A 357 -3.31 -11.93 -19.57
CA LEU A 357 -3.46 -11.74 -18.13
C LEU A 357 -3.42 -13.07 -17.41
N ALA A 358 -2.46 -13.22 -16.49
CA ALA A 358 -2.38 -14.32 -15.56
C ALA A 358 -3.27 -14.07 -14.33
N SER A 359 -4.11 -15.04 -13.99
CA SER A 359 -5.04 -14.95 -12.86
C SER A 359 -5.56 -16.32 -12.42
N GLN A 360 -6.40 -16.37 -11.40
CA GLN A 360 -7.40 -17.43 -11.25
C GLN A 360 -8.54 -17.20 -12.24
N LEU A 361 -9.26 -18.25 -12.63
CA LEU A 361 -10.51 -18.12 -13.40
C LEU A 361 -11.65 -18.72 -12.58
N GLN A 362 -12.55 -17.85 -12.13
CA GLN A 362 -13.54 -18.16 -11.11
C GLN A 362 -12.85 -18.81 -9.89
N ARG A 363 -13.55 -19.68 -9.17
CA ARG A 363 -12.94 -20.58 -8.16
C ARG A 363 -12.63 -21.96 -8.73
N LYS A 364 -12.60 -22.09 -10.06
CA LYS A 364 -12.46 -23.37 -10.76
C LYS A 364 -11.02 -23.65 -11.15
N PHE A 365 -10.30 -22.65 -11.63
CA PHE A 365 -8.90 -22.76 -12.03
C PHE A 365 -8.07 -21.77 -11.22
N SER A 366 -7.01 -22.28 -10.58
CA SER A 366 -6.17 -21.47 -9.70
C SER A 366 -5.07 -20.69 -10.43
N SER A 367 -4.64 -21.16 -11.60
CA SER A 367 -3.64 -20.50 -12.43
C SER A 367 -4.01 -20.64 -13.89
N VAL A 368 -4.40 -19.54 -14.52
CA VAL A 368 -4.68 -19.46 -15.95
C VAL A 368 -3.90 -18.33 -16.61
N LEU A 369 -3.69 -18.45 -17.91
CA LEU A 369 -3.31 -17.33 -18.78
C LEU A 369 -4.44 -17.08 -19.77
N THR A 370 -5.06 -15.90 -19.67
CA THR A 370 -6.17 -15.48 -20.53
C THR A 370 -5.67 -14.54 -21.60
N ILE A 371 -5.97 -14.87 -22.86
CA ILE A 371 -5.46 -14.18 -24.06
C ILE A 371 -6.65 -13.68 -24.89
N PRO A 372 -6.81 -12.35 -25.06
CA PRO A 372 -7.77 -11.79 -25.99
C PRO A 372 -7.33 -12.00 -27.44
N LEU A 373 -8.25 -12.49 -28.27
CA LEU A 373 -8.11 -12.75 -29.70
C LEU A 373 -9.21 -11.97 -30.46
N GLY A 374 -9.22 -10.65 -30.34
CA GLY A 374 -10.31 -9.82 -30.88
C GLY A 374 -11.60 -9.99 -30.08
N ASP A 375 -12.69 -10.39 -30.73
CA ASP A 375 -13.98 -10.65 -30.07
C ASP A 375 -14.01 -11.98 -29.29
N LEU A 376 -13.08 -12.88 -29.60
CA LEU A 376 -12.91 -14.17 -28.94
C LEU A 376 -11.85 -14.04 -27.83
N THR A 377 -12.06 -14.73 -26.72
CA THR A 377 -11.05 -14.86 -25.65
C THR A 377 -10.79 -16.34 -25.40
N VAL A 378 -9.52 -16.71 -25.24
CA VAL A 378 -9.09 -18.06 -24.85
C VAL A 378 -8.35 -18.01 -23.52
N SER A 379 -8.56 -19.01 -22.68
CA SER A 379 -7.85 -19.13 -21.41
C SER A 379 -7.28 -20.53 -21.25
N TYR A 380 -6.01 -20.63 -20.84
CA TYR A 380 -5.29 -21.88 -20.64
C TYR A 380 -5.01 -22.07 -19.15
N ASP A 381 -5.33 -23.25 -18.62
CA ASP A 381 -4.89 -23.67 -17.29
C ASP A 381 -3.40 -24.00 -17.34
N LEU A 382 -2.57 -23.22 -16.65
CA LEU A 382 -1.11 -23.34 -16.74
C LEU A 382 -0.56 -24.56 -16.00
N HIS A 383 -1.39 -25.24 -15.20
CA HIS A 383 -1.02 -26.47 -14.51
C HIS A 383 -1.26 -27.73 -15.32
N THR A 384 -2.06 -27.64 -16.38
CA THR A 384 -2.40 -28.78 -17.25
C THR A 384 -2.17 -28.50 -18.74
N MET A 385 -2.00 -27.22 -19.11
CA MET A 385 -2.09 -26.69 -20.48
C MET A 385 -3.39 -27.07 -21.22
N ASN A 386 -4.40 -27.49 -20.47
CA ASN A 386 -5.74 -27.64 -20.99
C ASN A 386 -6.38 -26.27 -21.12
N GLN A 387 -7.34 -26.17 -22.02
CA GLN A 387 -8.10 -24.94 -22.14
C GLN A 387 -9.13 -24.83 -21.01
N ALA A 388 -9.01 -23.76 -20.24
CA ALA A 388 -9.92 -23.42 -19.16
C ALA A 388 -11.28 -22.93 -19.70
N GLY A 389 -11.27 -22.27 -20.88
CA GLY A 389 -12.46 -21.86 -21.61
C GLY A 389 -12.16 -21.04 -22.85
N VAL A 390 -13.15 -20.96 -23.75
CA VAL A 390 -13.21 -19.99 -24.85
C VAL A 390 -14.59 -19.33 -24.84
N TRP A 391 -14.63 -18.00 -24.93
CA TRP A 391 -15.86 -17.22 -24.90
C TRP A 391 -15.81 -16.02 -25.83
N MET A 392 -16.97 -15.43 -26.12
CA MET A 392 -17.11 -14.20 -26.90
C MET A 392 -17.77 -13.09 -26.07
N GLY A 393 -17.43 -11.84 -26.37
CA GLY A 393 -18.09 -10.67 -25.77
C GLY A 393 -17.30 -10.02 -24.63
N GLY A 394 -15.97 -10.08 -24.68
CA GLY A 394 -15.07 -9.40 -23.73
C GLY A 394 -13.99 -10.34 -23.18
N VAL A 395 -13.02 -9.75 -22.47
CA VAL A 395 -11.91 -10.51 -21.87
C VAL A 395 -12.33 -11.10 -20.54
N LEU A 396 -12.35 -10.32 -19.45
CA LEU A 396 -12.73 -10.78 -18.12
C LEU A 396 -13.56 -9.72 -17.40
N ASP A 397 -14.55 -10.13 -16.61
CA ASP A 397 -15.11 -9.27 -15.58
C ASP A 397 -14.15 -9.26 -14.39
N LEU A 398 -13.53 -8.10 -14.18
CA LEU A 398 -12.57 -7.84 -13.11
C LEU A 398 -13.13 -6.88 -12.05
N SER A 399 -14.42 -6.55 -12.11
CA SER A 399 -15.06 -5.51 -11.29
C SER A 399 -15.01 -5.78 -9.78
N GLN A 400 -14.83 -7.04 -9.38
CA GLN A 400 -14.71 -7.48 -7.98
C GLN A 400 -13.30 -7.85 -7.57
N THR A 401 -12.33 -7.70 -8.47
CA THR A 401 -10.93 -8.09 -8.25
C THR A 401 -10.08 -6.89 -7.86
N GLN A 402 -8.82 -7.16 -7.54
CA GLN A 402 -7.82 -6.14 -7.31
C GLN A 402 -7.70 -5.17 -8.48
N HIS A 403 -8.01 -5.56 -9.71
CA HIS A 403 -7.83 -4.68 -10.87
C HIS A 403 -8.78 -3.48 -10.88
N ALA A 404 -9.89 -3.53 -10.12
CA ALA A 404 -10.90 -2.47 -10.07
C ALA A 404 -11.15 -1.93 -8.64
N ARG A 405 -10.70 -2.64 -7.60
CA ARG A 405 -10.96 -2.30 -6.19
C ARG A 405 -9.71 -2.32 -5.33
N ASP A 406 -9.65 -1.45 -4.33
CA ASP A 406 -8.63 -1.47 -3.28
C ASP A 406 -8.65 -2.81 -2.53
N ARG A 407 -9.86 -3.29 -2.25
CA ARG A 407 -10.12 -4.59 -1.64
C ARG A 407 -11.01 -5.44 -2.55
N GLY A 408 -10.42 -6.01 -3.58
CA GLY A 408 -11.10 -6.88 -4.54
C GLY A 408 -11.07 -8.35 -4.15
N GLU A 409 -12.06 -8.82 -3.38
CA GLU A 409 -12.14 -10.20 -2.87
C GLU A 409 -12.79 -11.20 -3.83
N GLY A 410 -13.15 -10.75 -5.04
CA GLY A 410 -13.77 -11.56 -6.07
C GLY A 410 -12.78 -12.38 -6.89
N THR A 411 -13.29 -12.97 -7.96
CA THR A 411 -12.53 -13.76 -8.93
C THR A 411 -12.55 -13.06 -10.29
N ALA A 412 -11.56 -13.37 -11.14
CA ALA A 412 -11.68 -13.01 -12.55
C ALA A 412 -12.64 -14.00 -13.20
N ASP A 413 -13.70 -13.48 -13.80
CA ASP A 413 -14.75 -14.29 -14.41
C ASP A 413 -14.81 -13.99 -15.91
N PRO A 414 -15.22 -14.95 -16.77
CA PRO A 414 -15.45 -14.66 -18.19
C PRO A 414 -16.44 -13.49 -18.35
N ALA A 415 -16.07 -12.47 -19.13
CA ALA A 415 -16.94 -11.31 -19.37
C ALA A 415 -18.15 -11.63 -20.27
N GLY A 416 -18.06 -12.72 -21.04
CA GLY A 416 -19.03 -13.06 -22.06
C GLY A 416 -19.40 -14.54 -22.09
N ASP A 417 -20.05 -14.96 -23.18
CA ASP A 417 -20.70 -16.26 -23.28
C ASP A 417 -19.70 -17.37 -23.67
N LEU A 418 -19.62 -18.41 -22.84
CA LEU A 418 -18.76 -19.56 -23.07
C LEU A 418 -19.21 -20.37 -24.29
N ILE A 419 -18.26 -20.71 -25.15
CA ILE A 419 -18.45 -21.64 -26.27
C ILE A 419 -18.00 -23.03 -25.79
N GLU A 420 -18.91 -23.78 -25.16
CA GLU A 420 -18.61 -25.08 -24.53
C GLU A 420 -17.90 -26.05 -25.48
N SER A 421 -18.34 -26.11 -26.74
CA SER A 421 -17.82 -27.06 -27.73
C SER A 421 -16.40 -26.72 -28.23
N LEU A 422 -15.93 -25.49 -28.03
CA LEU A 422 -14.53 -25.09 -28.25
C LEU A 422 -13.69 -25.19 -26.97
N SER A 423 -14.31 -25.33 -25.80
CA SER A 423 -13.67 -25.26 -24.47
C SER A 423 -13.00 -26.55 -23.99
N LYS A 424 -12.88 -27.56 -24.85
CA LYS A 424 -12.49 -28.93 -24.45
C LYS A 424 -11.04 -29.30 -24.72
N TRP A 425 -10.27 -28.47 -25.41
CA TRP A 425 -8.86 -28.74 -25.77
C TRP A 425 -8.04 -29.25 -24.57
N GLN A 426 -7.85 -30.57 -24.49
CA GLN A 426 -7.31 -31.28 -23.34
C GLN A 426 -6.26 -32.30 -23.76
N TRP A 427 -5.07 -32.20 -23.20
CA TRP A 427 -3.97 -33.12 -23.46
C TRP A 427 -4.14 -34.42 -22.66
N GLY A 428 -3.90 -35.54 -23.32
CA GLY A 428 -3.70 -36.82 -22.67
C GLY A 428 -2.22 -37.02 -22.29
N HIS A 429 -2.00 -37.97 -21.40
CA HIS A 429 -0.68 -38.34 -20.90
C HIS A 429 -0.50 -39.85 -20.98
N ASP A 430 0.72 -40.27 -21.30
CA ASP A 430 1.08 -41.67 -21.55
C ASP A 430 0.16 -42.33 -22.61
N GLY A 431 -0.21 -41.57 -23.63
CA GLY A 431 -1.04 -42.02 -24.76
C GLY A 431 -2.54 -42.19 -24.46
N THR A 432 -3.02 -41.74 -23.29
CA THR A 432 -4.44 -41.82 -22.90
C THR A 432 -4.98 -40.49 -22.35
N LEU A 433 -6.26 -40.23 -22.59
CA LEU A 433 -7.00 -39.12 -21.96
C LEU A 433 -7.50 -39.49 -20.55
N ASP A 434 -7.50 -40.78 -20.22
CA ASP A 434 -7.95 -41.34 -18.94
C ASP A 434 -6.74 -41.76 -18.07
N TYR A 435 -5.75 -40.87 -17.96
CA TYR A 435 -4.57 -41.11 -17.13
C TYR A 435 -4.93 -41.06 -15.62
N PRO A 436 -4.20 -41.80 -14.76
CA PRO A 436 -4.44 -41.80 -13.32
C PRO A 436 -4.30 -40.40 -12.72
N ARG A 437 -5.26 -40.02 -11.87
CA ARG A 437 -5.23 -38.74 -11.14
C ARG A 437 -4.85 -38.89 -9.67
N ASP A 438 -4.56 -40.12 -9.24
CA ASP A 438 -4.15 -40.42 -7.88
C ASP A 438 -2.81 -39.76 -7.55
N GLY A 439 -2.76 -39.02 -6.44
CA GLY A 439 -1.55 -38.31 -6.00
C GLY A 439 -1.29 -36.97 -6.68
N LEU A 440 -2.12 -36.56 -7.66
CA LEU A 440 -2.06 -35.21 -8.23
C LEU A 440 -2.58 -34.17 -7.23
N ARG A 441 -1.92 -33.01 -7.19
CA ARG A 441 -2.42 -31.88 -6.41
C ARG A 441 -3.52 -31.15 -7.19
N PRO A 442 -4.67 -30.86 -6.58
CA PRO A 442 -5.82 -30.28 -7.29
C PRO A 442 -5.58 -28.84 -7.77
N ARG A 443 -4.60 -28.14 -7.20
CA ARG A 443 -4.29 -26.73 -7.47
C ARG A 443 -2.81 -26.50 -7.83
N GLY A 444 -2.11 -27.56 -8.24
CA GLY A 444 -0.71 -27.53 -8.63
C GLY A 444 -0.49 -28.07 -10.05
N PRO A 445 0.71 -27.90 -10.61
CA PRO A 445 1.05 -28.42 -11.92
C PRO A 445 1.06 -29.95 -11.91
N LEU A 446 0.77 -30.53 -13.08
CA LEU A 446 1.01 -31.94 -13.31
C LEU A 446 2.52 -32.27 -13.16
N PRO A 447 2.86 -33.55 -12.89
CA PRO A 447 4.24 -34.02 -12.87
C PRO A 447 5.04 -33.59 -14.10
N SER A 448 6.30 -33.21 -13.91
CA SER A 448 7.16 -32.63 -14.96
C SER A 448 7.43 -33.57 -16.14
N ASN A 449 7.28 -34.88 -15.96
CA ASN A 449 7.35 -35.87 -17.03
C ASN A 449 6.12 -35.80 -17.96
N TRP A 450 4.96 -35.39 -17.45
CA TRP A 450 3.71 -35.24 -18.20
C TRP A 450 3.54 -33.84 -18.76
N LEU A 451 3.80 -32.81 -17.96
CA LEU A 451 3.72 -31.41 -18.37
C LEU A 451 4.88 -30.60 -17.83
N ASN A 452 5.50 -29.84 -18.73
CA ASN A 452 6.44 -28.78 -18.34
C ASN A 452 6.09 -27.48 -19.07
N TYR A 453 5.37 -26.57 -18.41
CA TYR A 453 5.12 -25.23 -18.93
C TYR A 453 6.33 -24.33 -18.67
N ARG A 454 6.92 -23.79 -19.73
CA ARG A 454 8.16 -23.00 -19.67
C ARG A 454 7.91 -21.51 -19.62
N GLY A 455 6.74 -21.04 -20.05
CA GLY A 455 6.41 -19.63 -20.12
C GLY A 455 5.72 -19.26 -21.42
N HIS A 456 5.67 -17.96 -21.69
CA HIS A 456 5.13 -17.43 -22.94
C HIS A 456 5.98 -16.29 -23.49
N TYR A 457 6.06 -16.23 -24.82
CA TYR A 457 6.72 -15.18 -25.56
C TYR A 457 5.71 -14.16 -26.06
N LEU A 458 6.13 -12.90 -26.14
CA LEU A 458 5.41 -11.81 -26.79
C LEU A 458 6.15 -11.38 -28.06
N HIS A 459 5.38 -11.19 -29.13
CA HIS A 459 5.82 -10.53 -30.36
C HIS A 459 4.77 -9.48 -30.73
N GLY A 460 4.92 -8.27 -30.21
CA GLY A 460 3.82 -7.31 -30.16
C GLY A 460 2.62 -7.92 -29.42
N LYS A 461 1.43 -7.94 -30.04
CA LYS A 461 0.22 -8.52 -29.45
C LYS A 461 0.10 -10.04 -29.61
N GLN A 462 1.06 -10.69 -30.26
CA GLN A 462 1.02 -12.13 -30.48
C GLN A 462 1.64 -12.85 -29.29
N VAL A 463 0.94 -13.85 -28.76
CA VAL A 463 1.39 -14.64 -27.61
C VAL A 463 1.72 -16.06 -28.07
N VAL A 464 2.95 -16.51 -27.82
CA VAL A 464 3.38 -17.89 -28.09
C VAL A 464 3.62 -18.62 -26.78
N LEU A 465 2.86 -19.69 -26.55
CA LEU A 465 3.01 -20.55 -25.38
C LEU A 465 4.14 -21.56 -25.62
N SER A 466 4.98 -21.78 -24.62
CA SER A 466 6.04 -22.79 -24.67
C SER A 466 5.87 -23.81 -23.55
N PHE A 467 5.72 -25.08 -23.93
CA PHE A 467 5.55 -26.17 -22.99
C PHE A 467 6.01 -27.50 -23.59
N ALA A 468 5.98 -28.57 -22.80
CA ALA A 468 6.15 -29.93 -23.28
C ALA A 468 5.09 -30.84 -22.68
N ILE A 469 4.55 -31.74 -23.49
CA ILE A 469 3.62 -32.81 -23.10
C ILE A 469 4.33 -34.14 -23.27
N ASP A 470 4.39 -34.96 -22.21
CA ASP A 470 5.10 -36.24 -22.20
C ASP A 470 6.56 -36.13 -22.73
N GLY A 471 7.22 -35.03 -22.37
CA GLY A 471 8.58 -34.68 -22.82
C GLY A 471 8.69 -34.15 -24.27
N ARG A 472 7.60 -34.12 -25.03
CA ARG A 472 7.56 -33.60 -26.41
C ARG A 472 7.30 -32.10 -26.42
N GLU A 473 8.24 -31.33 -26.96
CA GLU A 473 8.15 -29.86 -26.98
C GLU A 473 7.03 -29.35 -27.88
N ILE A 474 6.34 -28.30 -27.45
CA ILE A 474 5.27 -27.64 -28.20
C ILE A 474 5.46 -26.12 -28.07
N LEU A 475 5.45 -25.44 -29.22
CA LEU A 475 5.15 -24.02 -29.30
C LEU A 475 3.76 -23.85 -29.90
N GLU A 476 2.90 -23.11 -29.20
CA GLU A 476 1.52 -22.87 -29.62
C GLU A 476 1.26 -21.39 -29.82
N TYR A 477 0.73 -21.03 -30.98
CA TYR A 477 0.24 -19.70 -31.30
C TYR A 477 -1.24 -19.76 -31.68
N ALA A 478 -2.10 -19.11 -30.89
CA ALA A 478 -3.54 -19.09 -31.08
C ALA A 478 -4.01 -17.79 -31.74
N GLN A 479 -4.97 -17.90 -32.66
CA GLN A 479 -5.54 -16.79 -33.45
C GLN A 479 -7.04 -16.99 -33.70
N PRO A 480 -7.80 -15.91 -33.92
CA PRO A 480 -9.17 -16.02 -34.43
C PRO A 480 -9.19 -16.84 -35.73
N GLY A 481 -10.14 -17.76 -35.82
CA GLY A 481 -10.36 -18.53 -37.04
C GLY A 481 -11.17 -17.76 -38.09
N PRO A 482 -11.53 -18.42 -39.21
CA PRO A 482 -12.23 -17.80 -40.35
C PRO A 482 -13.68 -17.38 -40.06
N THR A 483 -14.26 -17.87 -38.97
CA THR A 483 -15.62 -17.52 -38.51
C THR A 483 -15.58 -16.96 -37.08
N THR A 484 -16.63 -16.26 -36.68
CA THR A 484 -16.72 -15.63 -35.34
C THR A 484 -16.63 -16.62 -34.18
N GLN A 485 -17.07 -17.86 -34.37
CA GLN A 485 -16.95 -18.95 -33.39
C GLN A 485 -15.93 -20.00 -33.85
N SER A 486 -14.75 -19.54 -34.25
CA SER A 486 -13.64 -20.43 -34.59
C SER A 486 -12.30 -19.92 -34.10
N LEU A 487 -11.40 -20.86 -33.84
CA LEU A 487 -10.08 -20.65 -33.26
C LEU A 487 -9.07 -21.51 -34.01
N THR A 488 -8.02 -20.85 -34.52
CA THR A 488 -6.91 -21.48 -35.21
C THR A 488 -5.69 -21.53 -34.30
N ARG A 489 -5.09 -22.71 -34.16
CA ARG A 489 -3.86 -22.92 -33.39
C ARG A 489 -2.76 -23.38 -34.31
N THR A 490 -1.69 -22.61 -34.41
CA THR A 490 -0.47 -23.07 -35.07
C THR A 490 0.45 -23.71 -34.04
N LEU A 491 0.81 -24.96 -34.28
CA LEU A 491 1.65 -25.76 -33.40
C LEU A 491 2.96 -26.10 -34.11
N ARG A 492 4.08 -25.78 -33.47
CA ARG A 492 5.35 -26.44 -33.74
C ARG A 492 5.54 -27.53 -32.70
N ILE A 493 5.45 -28.79 -33.14
CA ILE A 493 5.51 -29.96 -32.30
C ILE A 493 6.86 -30.62 -32.51
N GLY A 494 7.66 -30.78 -31.45
CA GLY A 494 8.97 -31.41 -31.50
C GLY A 494 8.93 -32.92 -31.83
N ALA A 495 10.10 -33.52 -31.93
CA ALA A 495 10.24 -34.98 -31.91
C ALA A 495 9.84 -35.53 -30.52
N GLY A 496 9.25 -36.73 -30.48
CA GLY A 496 8.82 -37.34 -29.23
C GLY A 496 7.78 -38.44 -29.39
N PRO A 497 7.21 -38.93 -28.27
CA PRO A 497 6.21 -40.00 -28.24
C PRO A 497 4.88 -39.58 -28.88
N GLU A 498 3.95 -40.55 -28.98
CA GLU A 498 2.57 -40.28 -29.39
C GLU A 498 1.90 -39.33 -28.41
N LEU A 499 1.17 -38.34 -28.92
CA LEU A 499 0.29 -37.47 -28.14
C LEU A 499 -1.17 -37.70 -28.53
N ILE A 500 -2.08 -37.46 -27.59
CA ILE A 500 -3.52 -37.44 -27.83
C ILE A 500 -4.10 -36.15 -27.25
N VAL A 501 -5.01 -35.51 -27.99
CA VAL A 501 -5.72 -34.32 -27.53
C VAL A 501 -7.23 -34.51 -27.75
N GLU A 502 -8.03 -34.28 -26.71
CA GLU A 502 -9.48 -34.11 -26.84
C GLU A 502 -9.74 -32.68 -27.31
N MET A 503 -10.54 -32.52 -28.37
CA MET A 503 -10.87 -31.20 -28.92
C MET A 503 -12.31 -30.78 -28.64
N SER A 504 -13.22 -31.75 -28.49
CA SER A 504 -14.65 -31.54 -28.25
C SER A 504 -15.33 -32.81 -27.75
N THR A 505 -16.61 -32.70 -27.38
CA THR A 505 -17.46 -33.84 -27.03
C THR A 505 -18.58 -33.97 -28.05
N ALA A 506 -18.76 -35.16 -28.61
CA ALA A 506 -19.83 -35.47 -29.55
C ALA A 506 -21.13 -35.84 -28.82
N LYS A 507 -22.27 -35.55 -29.45
CA LYS A 507 -23.58 -36.01 -29.00
C LYS A 507 -23.61 -37.53 -28.99
N LYS A 508 -24.18 -38.11 -27.94
CA LYS A 508 -24.30 -39.57 -27.82
C LYS A 508 -25.04 -40.15 -29.04
N GLY A 509 -24.40 -41.07 -29.75
CA GLY A 509 -24.93 -41.70 -30.98
C GLY A 509 -24.69 -40.91 -32.27
N ALA A 510 -24.00 -39.75 -32.21
CA ALA A 510 -23.55 -39.05 -33.41
C ALA A 510 -22.49 -39.86 -34.14
N SER A 511 -22.48 -39.77 -35.47
CA SER A 511 -21.45 -40.36 -36.32
C SER A 511 -20.57 -39.24 -36.87
N PRO A 512 -19.26 -39.20 -36.55
CA PRO A 512 -18.37 -38.17 -37.07
C PRO A 512 -18.18 -38.33 -38.59
N LYS A 513 -18.12 -37.21 -39.30
CA LYS A 513 -17.75 -37.13 -40.71
C LYS A 513 -16.25 -36.79 -40.77
N THR A 514 -15.42 -37.80 -41.02
CA THR A 514 -13.96 -37.65 -40.97
C THR A 514 -13.35 -37.83 -42.37
N THR A 515 -12.38 -36.99 -42.70
CA THR A 515 -11.46 -37.15 -43.84
C THR A 515 -10.03 -37.27 -43.33
N GLU A 516 -9.02 -37.29 -44.21
CA GLU A 516 -7.62 -37.30 -43.75
C GLU A 516 -7.18 -36.00 -43.05
N SER A 517 -7.88 -34.88 -43.28
CA SER A 517 -7.52 -33.56 -42.73
C SER A 517 -8.64 -32.88 -41.98
N THR A 518 -9.85 -33.44 -41.93
CA THR A 518 -11.02 -32.81 -41.30
C THR A 518 -11.86 -33.78 -40.50
N ILE A 519 -12.55 -33.26 -39.48
CA ILE A 519 -13.61 -33.98 -38.75
C ILE A 519 -14.76 -33.02 -38.46
N ALA A 520 -16.01 -33.48 -38.62
CA ALA A 520 -17.20 -32.74 -38.23
C ALA A 520 -18.20 -33.65 -37.52
N VAL A 521 -18.77 -33.20 -36.40
CA VAL A 521 -19.70 -33.99 -35.59
C VAL A 521 -20.71 -33.12 -34.86
N GLU A 522 -21.91 -33.66 -34.61
CA GLU A 522 -22.93 -33.02 -33.79
C GLU A 522 -22.53 -33.05 -32.32
N THR A 523 -22.73 -31.95 -31.61
CA THR A 523 -22.39 -31.77 -30.19
C THR A 523 -23.63 -31.95 -29.31
N PRO A 524 -23.48 -32.18 -27.99
CA PRO A 524 -24.61 -32.26 -27.07
C PRO A 524 -25.53 -31.03 -27.03
N ALA A 525 -25.05 -29.88 -27.50
CA ALA A 525 -25.80 -28.62 -27.54
C ALA A 525 -26.60 -28.42 -28.84
N ASP A 526 -26.88 -29.49 -29.59
CA ASP A 526 -27.57 -29.47 -30.89
C ASP A 526 -26.91 -28.50 -31.91
N SER A 527 -25.60 -28.31 -31.77
CA SER A 527 -24.75 -27.60 -32.73
C SER A 527 -23.76 -28.58 -33.36
N TRP A 528 -22.96 -28.11 -34.30
CA TRP A 528 -21.91 -28.91 -34.92
C TRP A 528 -20.54 -28.35 -34.57
N PHE A 529 -19.61 -29.23 -34.20
CA PHE A 529 -18.19 -28.96 -34.07
C PHE A 529 -17.47 -29.45 -35.33
N ALA A 530 -16.50 -28.68 -35.82
CA ALA A 530 -15.54 -29.18 -36.80
C ALA A 530 -14.11 -28.78 -36.48
N ALA A 531 -13.18 -29.59 -36.96
CA ALA A 531 -11.76 -29.32 -36.95
C ALA A 531 -11.13 -29.64 -38.31
N GLU A 532 -10.13 -28.85 -38.70
CA GLU A 532 -9.29 -29.02 -39.89
C GLU A 532 -7.80 -28.92 -39.50
N ILE A 533 -6.94 -29.72 -40.15
CA ILE A 533 -5.48 -29.69 -39.99
C ILE A 533 -4.82 -29.35 -41.32
N ASP A 534 -4.04 -28.27 -41.31
CA ASP A 534 -3.17 -27.84 -42.39
C ASP A 534 -1.68 -28.05 -42.06
N GLY A 535 -0.83 -28.05 -43.09
CA GLY A 535 0.62 -28.20 -42.94
C GLY A 535 1.10 -29.67 -42.92
N GLU A 536 2.08 -29.96 -42.07
CA GLU A 536 2.79 -31.26 -42.01
C GLU A 536 2.01 -32.34 -41.24
N ARG A 537 0.84 -32.73 -41.79
CA ARG A 537 -0.16 -33.61 -41.15
C ARG A 537 0.15 -35.11 -41.12
N GLN A 538 1.32 -35.55 -41.60
CA GLN A 538 1.65 -36.98 -41.67
C GLN A 538 1.58 -37.63 -40.28
N GLY A 539 0.83 -38.72 -40.11
CA GLY A 539 0.71 -39.42 -38.82
C GLY A 539 -0.23 -38.73 -37.82
N MET A 540 -1.04 -37.77 -38.25
CA MET A 540 -2.11 -37.18 -37.45
C MET A 540 -3.46 -37.78 -37.85
N GLN A 541 -4.26 -38.21 -36.88
CA GLN A 541 -5.52 -38.91 -37.13
C GLN A 541 -6.63 -38.38 -36.23
N PHE A 542 -7.71 -37.91 -36.85
CA PHE A 542 -8.94 -37.62 -36.15
C PHE A 542 -9.74 -38.90 -35.88
N GLY A 543 -10.44 -38.91 -34.74
CA GLY A 543 -11.32 -39.99 -34.36
C GLY A 543 -12.33 -39.58 -33.30
N MET A 544 -13.10 -40.56 -32.86
CA MET A 544 -13.97 -40.47 -31.71
C MET A 544 -13.77 -41.72 -30.86
N ASP A 545 -13.68 -41.55 -29.55
CA ASP A 545 -13.52 -42.68 -28.62
C ASP A 545 -14.85 -43.18 -28.03
N GLU A 546 -14.76 -44.18 -27.15
CA GLU A 546 -15.93 -44.83 -26.54
C GLU A 546 -16.73 -43.90 -25.61
N GLN A 547 -16.09 -42.85 -25.10
CA GLN A 547 -16.70 -41.81 -24.27
C GLN A 547 -17.34 -40.69 -25.11
N ASN A 548 -17.33 -40.81 -26.45
CA ASN A 548 -17.76 -39.79 -27.41
C ASN A 548 -16.89 -38.53 -27.39
N ARG A 549 -15.62 -38.63 -26.99
CA ARG A 549 -14.66 -37.53 -27.12
C ARG A 549 -14.18 -37.46 -28.56
N VAL A 550 -14.12 -36.27 -29.13
CA VAL A 550 -13.51 -36.01 -30.43
C VAL A 550 -12.01 -35.86 -30.20
N VAL A 551 -11.23 -36.77 -30.77
CA VAL A 551 -9.80 -36.90 -30.47
C VAL A 551 -8.96 -36.68 -31.71
N LEU A 552 -7.79 -36.09 -31.50
CA LEU A 552 -6.70 -36.03 -32.46
C LEU A 552 -5.52 -36.80 -31.88
N ARG A 553 -5.12 -37.87 -32.58
CA ARG A 553 -3.90 -38.63 -32.29
C ARG A 553 -2.75 -38.11 -33.13
N ILE A 554 -1.61 -37.87 -32.50
CA ILE A 554 -0.40 -37.35 -33.13
C ILE A 554 0.68 -38.42 -32.93
N ALA A 555 0.96 -39.19 -33.98
CA ALA A 555 1.90 -40.29 -33.90
C ALA A 555 3.29 -39.83 -33.43
N ALA A 556 4.03 -40.76 -32.81
CA ALA A 556 5.43 -40.57 -32.48
C ALA A 556 6.24 -40.14 -33.71
N SER A 557 7.28 -39.33 -33.50
CA SER A 557 8.09 -38.74 -34.57
C SER A 557 9.51 -38.48 -34.08
N ASP A 558 10.49 -38.67 -34.95
CA ASP A 558 11.88 -38.25 -34.76
C ASP A 558 12.15 -36.84 -35.34
N GLN A 559 11.19 -36.28 -36.07
CA GLN A 559 11.25 -34.93 -36.65
C GLN A 559 10.20 -34.01 -36.01
N SER A 560 10.54 -32.72 -35.93
CA SER A 560 9.57 -31.67 -35.60
C SER A 560 8.59 -31.45 -36.74
N ARG A 561 7.37 -31.02 -36.41
CA ARG A 561 6.30 -30.75 -37.37
C ARG A 561 5.69 -29.38 -37.16
N LEU A 562 5.33 -28.71 -38.24
CA LEU A 562 4.57 -27.46 -38.22
C LEU A 562 3.17 -27.69 -38.80
N VAL A 563 2.15 -27.48 -37.97
CA VAL A 563 0.74 -27.69 -38.34
C VAL A 563 -0.12 -26.55 -37.85
N SER A 564 -1.22 -26.29 -38.55
CA SER A 564 -2.28 -25.40 -38.09
C SER A 564 -3.55 -26.20 -37.90
N ILE A 565 -4.23 -26.01 -36.77
CA ILE A 565 -5.47 -26.70 -36.41
C ILE A 565 -6.55 -25.66 -36.21
N THR A 566 -7.52 -25.62 -37.13
CA THR A 566 -8.67 -24.72 -37.05
C THR A 566 -9.86 -25.49 -36.49
N THR A 567 -10.42 -24.99 -35.39
CA THR A 567 -11.61 -25.55 -34.73
C THR A 567 -12.75 -24.54 -34.80
N GLY A 568 -13.98 -24.98 -35.02
CA GLY A 568 -15.13 -24.08 -35.10
C GLY A 568 -16.45 -24.75 -34.73
N VAL A 569 -17.42 -23.92 -34.34
CA VAL A 569 -18.78 -24.35 -33.97
C VAL A 569 -19.81 -23.58 -34.78
N ALA A 570 -20.86 -24.27 -35.24
CA ALA A 570 -22.00 -23.63 -35.90
C ALA A 570 -23.31 -24.37 -35.67
N HIS A 571 -24.43 -23.65 -35.80
CA HIS A 571 -25.78 -24.23 -35.72
C HIS A 571 -26.21 -25.01 -36.96
N SER A 572 -25.46 -24.90 -38.07
CA SER A 572 -25.73 -25.65 -39.29
C SER A 572 -24.45 -26.17 -39.92
N GLN A 573 -24.57 -27.31 -40.59
CA GLN A 573 -23.44 -27.98 -41.23
C GLN A 573 -22.86 -27.15 -42.39
N ASP A 574 -23.65 -26.27 -43.02
CA ASP A 574 -23.22 -25.47 -44.17
C ASP A 574 -22.23 -24.35 -43.76
N ILE A 575 -22.36 -23.80 -42.55
CA ILE A 575 -21.42 -22.77 -42.02
C ILE A 575 -20.08 -23.40 -41.65
N LEU A 576 -20.08 -24.67 -41.23
CA LEU A 576 -18.84 -25.39 -40.97
C LEU A 576 -18.05 -25.68 -42.24
N ARG A 577 -18.67 -25.69 -43.44
CA ARG A 577 -17.87 -25.75 -44.67
C ARG A 577 -16.91 -24.58 -44.74
N THR A 578 -17.31 -23.37 -44.34
CA THR A 578 -16.41 -22.21 -44.29
C THR A 578 -15.26 -22.43 -43.31
N VAL A 579 -15.48 -23.08 -42.16
CA VAL A 579 -14.41 -23.47 -41.23
C VAL A 579 -13.46 -24.51 -41.84
N LEU A 580 -13.98 -25.40 -42.71
CA LEU A 580 -13.31 -26.55 -43.32
C LEU A 580 -12.82 -26.34 -44.76
N THR A 581 -12.97 -25.14 -45.33
CA THR A 581 -12.64 -24.84 -46.74
C THR A 581 -12.00 -23.47 -46.92
N THR A 582 -11.37 -22.93 -45.88
CA THR A 582 -10.67 -21.64 -46.04
C THR A 582 -9.34 -21.91 -46.74
N ASP A 583 -9.01 -21.17 -47.80
CA ASP A 583 -7.66 -21.24 -48.39
C ASP A 583 -6.62 -21.02 -47.29
N ALA A 584 -5.76 -22.01 -47.05
CA ALA A 584 -4.80 -22.00 -45.96
C ALA A 584 -3.93 -20.73 -46.03
N ALA A 585 -4.17 -19.81 -45.09
CA ALA A 585 -3.23 -18.72 -44.84
C ALA A 585 -1.84 -19.32 -44.57
N ALA A 586 -0.78 -18.65 -44.98
CA ALA A 586 0.58 -19.13 -44.76
C ALA A 586 0.78 -19.43 -43.26
N VAL A 587 1.12 -20.68 -42.93
CA VAL A 587 1.31 -21.13 -41.54
C VAL A 587 2.48 -20.36 -40.94
N ILE A 588 2.19 -19.48 -39.97
CA ILE A 588 3.20 -18.69 -39.27
C ILE A 588 3.89 -19.61 -38.26
N ASP A 589 5.16 -19.91 -38.48
CA ASP A 589 5.94 -20.70 -37.54
C ASP A 589 6.10 -19.96 -36.20
N PRO A 590 5.55 -20.47 -35.07
CA PRO A 590 5.65 -19.82 -33.77
C PRO A 590 7.10 -19.62 -33.30
N ALA A 591 8.05 -20.43 -33.80
CA ALA A 591 9.46 -20.26 -33.46
C ALA A 591 10.06 -18.93 -33.93
N THR A 592 9.48 -18.32 -34.96
CA THR A 592 9.91 -17.02 -35.52
C THR A 592 9.47 -15.83 -34.67
N LEU A 593 8.50 -16.05 -33.77
CA LEU A 593 7.92 -15.03 -32.88
C LEU A 593 8.56 -14.99 -31.49
N ARG A 594 9.75 -15.57 -31.31
CA ARG A 594 10.43 -15.66 -30.01
C ARG A 594 11.51 -14.60 -29.78
N ALA A 595 11.84 -13.82 -30.80
CA ALA A 595 12.98 -12.90 -30.80
C ALA A 595 12.60 -11.45 -30.41
N GLY A 596 11.56 -11.27 -29.60
CA GLY A 596 10.94 -9.96 -29.37
C GLY A 596 10.21 -9.43 -30.59
N GLY A 597 9.49 -8.33 -30.43
CA GLY A 597 8.64 -7.75 -31.47
C GLY A 597 8.45 -6.24 -31.32
N PRO A 598 7.53 -5.63 -32.08
CA PRO A 598 7.26 -4.20 -31.94
C PRO A 598 6.83 -3.86 -30.51
N LYS A 599 7.39 -2.76 -29.96
CA LYS A 599 7.04 -2.23 -28.64
C LYS A 599 5.54 -2.11 -28.44
N LEU A 600 5.06 -2.65 -27.32
CA LEU A 600 3.68 -2.50 -26.84
C LEU A 600 3.49 -1.14 -26.16
N TRP A 601 4.51 -0.64 -25.46
CA TRP A 601 4.43 0.54 -24.61
C TRP A 601 5.52 1.56 -24.96
N PRO A 602 5.49 2.15 -26.16
CA PRO A 602 6.61 2.97 -26.66
C PRO A 602 6.90 4.23 -25.83
N ASP A 603 5.90 4.75 -25.10
CA ASP A 603 6.04 5.98 -24.33
C ASP A 603 6.91 5.79 -23.07
N GLU A 604 7.71 6.82 -22.78
CA GLU A 604 8.40 7.01 -21.50
C GLU A 604 7.75 8.19 -20.78
N LEU A 605 7.41 8.01 -19.50
CA LEU A 605 6.77 9.06 -18.71
C LEU A 605 7.80 9.75 -17.83
N THR A 606 7.75 11.07 -17.74
CA THR A 606 8.67 11.85 -16.89
C THR A 606 7.93 12.45 -15.71
N THR A 607 8.52 12.36 -14.52
CA THR A 607 8.03 13.04 -13.31
C THR A 607 9.17 13.76 -12.59
N VAL A 608 8.79 14.62 -11.64
CA VAL A 608 9.73 15.37 -10.80
C VAL A 608 9.50 14.96 -9.35
N GLY A 609 10.53 14.46 -8.66
CA GLY A 609 10.48 14.13 -7.24
C GLY A 609 10.57 15.35 -6.34
N THR A 610 10.43 15.17 -5.03
CA THR A 610 10.62 16.22 -4.02
C THR A 610 11.61 15.78 -2.96
N LEU A 611 12.59 16.62 -2.65
CA LEU A 611 13.53 16.37 -1.56
C LEU A 611 12.87 16.68 -0.21
N GLY A 612 13.13 15.81 0.78
CA GLY A 612 12.63 15.98 2.14
C GLY A 612 13.11 17.29 2.77
N LEU A 613 12.25 17.92 3.56
CA LEU A 613 12.53 19.21 4.21
C LEU A 613 13.23 19.06 5.56
N GLU A 614 13.41 17.84 6.04
CA GLU A 614 14.01 17.58 7.34
C GLU A 614 15.46 18.07 7.40
N GLN A 615 15.78 18.76 8.50
CA GLN A 615 17.10 19.36 8.71
C GLN A 615 18.04 18.48 9.54
N GLY A 616 17.61 17.26 9.89
CA GLY A 616 18.36 16.30 10.72
C GLY A 616 19.30 15.41 9.91
N ALA A 617 19.74 14.31 10.53
CA ALA A 617 20.64 13.31 9.94
C ALA A 617 20.09 12.63 8.68
N TYR A 618 18.77 12.49 8.60
CA TYR A 618 18.08 11.90 7.47
C TYR A 618 16.94 12.81 7.01
N ALA A 619 16.64 12.75 5.71
CA ALA A 619 15.50 13.38 5.07
C ALA A 619 14.73 12.34 4.26
N LEU A 620 13.42 12.53 4.14
CA LEU A 620 12.55 11.61 3.42
C LEU A 620 12.17 12.22 2.06
N ASP A 621 12.87 11.81 1.01
CA ASP A 621 12.57 12.26 -0.35
C ASP A 621 11.44 11.42 -0.97
N THR A 622 10.67 12.03 -1.86
CA THR A 622 9.55 11.39 -2.57
C THR A 622 9.84 11.27 -4.05
N LEU A 623 9.81 10.04 -4.57
CA LEU A 623 9.87 9.77 -6.00
C LEU A 623 8.43 9.82 -6.52
N THR A 624 8.08 10.90 -7.21
CA THR A 624 6.72 11.13 -7.68
C THR A 624 6.36 10.12 -8.77
N ILE A 625 5.27 9.39 -8.57
CA ILE A 625 4.71 8.46 -9.53
C ILE A 625 3.87 9.24 -10.56
N PRO A 626 3.77 8.81 -11.84
CA PRO A 626 2.87 9.44 -12.81
C PRO A 626 1.42 9.50 -12.32
N ASP A 627 0.80 10.69 -12.41
CA ASP A 627 -0.59 10.90 -11.98
C ASP A 627 -1.60 10.15 -12.88
N SER A 628 -1.23 9.91 -14.14
CA SER A 628 -1.97 9.08 -15.09
C SER A 628 -1.01 8.41 -16.09
N THR A 629 -1.51 7.41 -16.80
CA THR A 629 -0.75 6.73 -17.87
C THR A 629 -1.64 6.52 -19.09
N PRO A 630 -1.07 6.44 -20.31
CA PRO A 630 -1.82 6.08 -21.52
C PRO A 630 -2.53 4.72 -21.41
N TRP A 631 -2.05 3.85 -20.53
CA TRP A 631 -2.50 2.46 -20.35
C TRP A 631 -3.45 2.28 -19.17
N ILE A 632 -3.82 3.37 -18.50
CA ILE A 632 -4.70 3.39 -17.32
C ILE A 632 -4.23 2.41 -16.24
N THR A 633 -2.90 2.34 -16.07
CA THR A 633 -2.26 1.56 -15.02
C THR A 633 -2.55 2.14 -13.66
N TRP A 634 -2.91 1.27 -12.72
CA TRP A 634 -3.06 1.64 -11.32
C TRP A 634 -1.79 1.30 -10.54
N PHE A 635 -1.05 2.34 -10.15
CA PHE A 635 0.25 2.23 -9.47
C PHE A 635 0.18 1.78 -8.00
N ARG A 636 -0.54 0.71 -7.67
CA ARG A 636 -0.44 0.12 -6.33
C ARG A 636 0.89 -0.62 -6.20
N THR A 637 1.92 0.13 -5.87
CA THR A 637 3.30 -0.33 -5.79
C THR A 637 3.48 -1.37 -4.70
N SER A 638 4.06 -2.52 -5.04
CA SER A 638 4.08 -3.69 -4.15
C SER A 638 5.49 -4.18 -3.80
N ALA A 639 6.45 -4.05 -4.73
CA ALA A 639 7.83 -4.46 -4.52
C ALA A 639 8.79 -3.65 -5.39
N LEU A 640 10.05 -3.52 -4.95
CA LEU A 640 11.12 -2.89 -5.71
C LEU A 640 12.44 -3.63 -5.50
N ASP A 641 13.35 -3.47 -6.46
CA ASP A 641 14.78 -3.79 -6.35
C ASP A 641 15.59 -3.00 -7.39
N PHE A 642 16.92 -3.07 -7.32
CA PHE A 642 17.80 -2.23 -8.14
C PHE A 642 18.72 -3.04 -9.05
N PHE A 643 18.96 -2.49 -10.24
CA PHE A 643 20.08 -2.88 -11.09
C PHE A 643 21.39 -2.32 -10.52
N ALA A 644 22.54 -2.87 -10.94
CA ALA A 644 23.84 -2.40 -10.48
C ALA A 644 24.11 -0.91 -10.82
N ASP A 645 23.50 -0.41 -11.90
CA ASP A 645 23.62 0.99 -12.34
C ASP A 645 22.73 1.99 -11.57
N GLY A 646 21.90 1.51 -10.64
CA GLY A 646 21.01 2.33 -9.82
C GLY A 646 19.62 2.57 -10.39
N ARG A 647 19.30 2.05 -11.59
CA ARG A 647 17.90 1.98 -12.05
C ARG A 647 17.10 1.09 -11.10
N MET A 648 15.83 1.42 -10.91
CA MET A 648 14.92 0.67 -10.04
C MET A 648 13.94 -0.14 -10.90
N ALA A 649 13.79 -1.43 -10.60
CA ALA A 649 12.64 -2.22 -11.03
C ALA A 649 11.54 -2.13 -9.96
N LEU A 650 10.31 -1.82 -10.36
CA LEU A 650 9.17 -1.62 -9.46
C LEU A 650 7.96 -2.41 -9.94
N ALA A 651 7.46 -3.30 -9.09
CA ALA A 651 6.24 -4.05 -9.35
C ALA A 651 5.00 -3.34 -8.80
N THR A 652 3.86 -3.54 -9.49
CA THR A 652 2.54 -3.18 -8.99
C THR A 652 1.77 -4.46 -8.64
N TYR A 653 0.96 -4.39 -7.58
CA TYR A 653 0.01 -5.46 -7.23
C TYR A 653 -0.98 -5.76 -8.37
N GLY A 654 -1.19 -4.79 -9.26
CA GLY A 654 -2.04 -4.93 -10.44
C GLY A 654 -1.44 -5.74 -11.59
N GLY A 655 -0.18 -6.19 -11.51
CA GLY A 655 0.43 -7.08 -12.51
C GLY A 655 1.48 -6.44 -13.42
N ASP A 656 1.97 -5.23 -13.12
CA ASP A 656 2.98 -4.55 -13.95
C ASP A 656 4.36 -4.54 -13.31
N VAL A 657 5.39 -4.41 -14.16
CA VAL A 657 6.75 -4.04 -13.75
C VAL A 657 7.18 -2.81 -14.53
N TRP A 658 7.76 -1.85 -13.83
CA TRP A 658 8.28 -0.59 -14.36
C TRP A 658 9.77 -0.47 -14.08
N ILE A 659 10.51 0.08 -15.03
CA ILE A 659 11.90 0.52 -14.85
C ILE A 659 11.88 2.02 -14.63
N VAL A 660 12.48 2.44 -13.52
CA VAL A 660 12.62 3.85 -13.15
C VAL A 660 14.09 4.24 -13.24
N SER A 661 14.39 5.25 -14.05
CA SER A 661 15.73 5.82 -14.21
C SER A 661 15.73 7.32 -13.88
N GLY A 662 16.91 7.95 -13.90
CA GLY A 662 17.06 9.35 -13.47
C GLY A 662 16.97 9.54 -11.94
N ILE A 663 17.22 8.47 -11.18
CA ILE A 663 17.23 8.52 -9.71
C ILE A 663 18.61 9.04 -9.27
N ASP A 664 18.69 10.35 -9.04
CA ASP A 664 19.90 11.04 -8.61
C ASP A 664 19.66 11.84 -7.30
N ASP A 665 20.62 12.68 -6.93
CA ASP A 665 20.54 13.48 -5.71
C ASP A 665 19.43 14.53 -5.74
N ASP A 666 19.02 14.99 -6.92
CA ASP A 666 18.05 16.08 -7.06
C ASP A 666 16.65 15.63 -7.50
N LEU A 667 16.49 14.43 -8.06
CA LEU A 667 15.21 13.87 -8.51
C LEU A 667 14.45 14.79 -9.47
N ARG A 668 15.15 15.54 -10.34
CA ARG A 668 14.50 16.49 -11.26
C ARG A 668 13.87 15.84 -12.49
N GLU A 669 14.36 14.68 -12.92
CA GLU A 669 13.90 14.03 -14.14
C GLU A 669 13.82 12.51 -13.95
N LEU A 670 12.79 12.06 -13.24
CA LEU A 670 12.50 10.64 -13.08
C LEU A 670 11.82 10.12 -14.35
N LYS A 671 12.34 9.03 -14.92
CA LYS A 671 11.82 8.42 -16.15
C LYS A 671 11.24 7.05 -15.87
N TRP A 672 10.01 6.83 -16.32
CA TRP A 672 9.23 5.63 -16.07
C TRP A 672 8.96 4.91 -17.39
N LYS A 673 9.55 3.72 -17.54
CA LYS A 673 9.33 2.82 -18.68
C LYS A 673 8.58 1.58 -18.20
N ARG A 674 7.40 1.32 -18.76
CA ARG A 674 6.69 0.07 -18.51
C ARG A 674 7.44 -1.08 -19.18
N PHE A 675 7.78 -2.09 -18.40
CA PHE A 675 8.62 -3.22 -18.85
C PHE A 675 7.82 -4.51 -19.00
N ALA A 676 6.89 -4.77 -18.08
CA ALA A 676 6.02 -5.94 -18.15
C ALA A 676 4.60 -5.63 -17.67
N GLY A 677 3.65 -6.46 -18.11
CA GLY A 677 2.24 -6.40 -17.75
C GLY A 677 1.63 -7.80 -17.69
N GLY A 678 0.47 -7.94 -17.06
CA GLY A 678 -0.30 -9.19 -17.07
C GLY A 678 0.14 -10.24 -16.04
N LEU A 679 1.02 -9.89 -15.09
CA LEU A 679 1.46 -10.79 -14.03
C LEU A 679 0.40 -10.99 -12.94
N TYR A 680 0.42 -12.14 -12.27
CA TYR A 680 -0.58 -12.49 -11.28
C TYR A 680 -0.20 -12.05 -9.85
N GLU A 681 -0.78 -10.94 -9.39
CA GLU A 681 -0.61 -10.38 -8.04
C GLU A 681 0.86 -10.28 -7.56
N PRO A 682 1.74 -9.53 -8.26
CA PRO A 682 3.14 -9.39 -7.87
C PRO A 682 3.32 -8.80 -6.47
N MET A 683 3.99 -9.52 -5.57
CA MET A 683 4.20 -9.11 -4.17
C MET A 683 5.64 -9.30 -3.66
N GLY A 684 6.55 -9.67 -4.56
CA GLY A 684 7.99 -9.79 -4.34
C GLY A 684 8.76 -9.56 -5.64
N LEU A 685 9.93 -8.93 -5.56
CA LEU A 685 10.79 -8.65 -6.71
C LEU A 685 12.26 -8.73 -6.27
N ARG A 686 13.10 -9.35 -7.11
CA ARG A 686 14.56 -9.32 -7.01
C ARG A 686 15.20 -9.12 -8.37
N VAL A 687 16.26 -8.32 -8.42
CA VAL A 687 17.18 -8.27 -9.55
C VAL A 687 18.40 -9.11 -9.20
N VAL A 688 18.66 -10.15 -9.99
CA VAL A 688 19.80 -11.08 -9.81
C VAL A 688 20.49 -11.20 -11.16
N ASP A 689 21.79 -10.91 -11.21
CA ASP A 689 22.57 -10.89 -12.45
C ASP A 689 21.91 -10.06 -13.57
N GLU A 690 21.44 -8.86 -13.21
CA GLU A 690 20.70 -7.93 -14.10
C GLU A 690 19.39 -8.48 -14.67
N GLN A 691 18.89 -9.63 -14.16
CA GLN A 691 17.61 -10.23 -14.55
C GLN A 691 16.55 -10.00 -13.47
N ILE A 692 15.32 -9.72 -13.90
CA ILE A 692 14.20 -9.45 -12.99
C ILE A 692 13.44 -10.75 -12.68
N TYR A 693 13.33 -11.06 -11.39
CA TYR A 693 12.53 -12.16 -10.85
C TYR A 693 11.37 -11.58 -10.05
N VAL A 694 10.15 -12.09 -10.29
CA VAL A 694 8.93 -11.59 -9.66
C VAL A 694 8.14 -12.72 -9.03
N THR A 695 7.90 -12.62 -7.72
CA THR A 695 6.99 -13.53 -7.00
C THR A 695 5.56 -13.17 -7.37
N CYS A 696 4.91 -14.07 -8.11
CA CYS A 696 3.48 -14.06 -8.40
C CYS A 696 2.76 -15.06 -7.50
N LYS A 697 1.44 -14.99 -7.46
CA LYS A 697 0.61 -15.91 -6.66
C LYS A 697 0.71 -17.37 -7.12
N ASP A 698 0.97 -17.58 -8.40
CA ASP A 698 0.99 -18.90 -9.03
C ASP A 698 2.39 -19.41 -9.38
N ARG A 699 3.42 -18.55 -9.39
CA ARG A 699 4.80 -18.91 -9.76
C ARG A 699 5.83 -17.84 -9.40
N LEU A 700 7.09 -18.21 -9.44
CA LEU A 700 8.20 -17.28 -9.63
C LEU A 700 8.43 -17.08 -11.14
N THR A 701 8.29 -15.86 -11.61
CA THR A 701 8.47 -15.50 -13.03
C THR A 701 9.81 -14.81 -13.23
N ARG A 702 10.58 -15.23 -14.25
CA ARG A 702 11.77 -14.51 -14.73
C ARG A 702 11.43 -13.79 -16.03
N LEU A 703 11.71 -12.49 -16.07
CA LEU A 703 11.40 -11.63 -17.22
C LEU A 703 12.66 -11.41 -18.06
N HIS A 704 12.53 -11.56 -19.38
CA HIS A 704 13.63 -11.36 -20.33
C HIS A 704 13.25 -10.33 -21.38
N ASP A 705 14.19 -9.44 -21.69
CA ASP A 705 14.15 -8.49 -22.81
C ASP A 705 15.20 -8.98 -23.82
N ALA A 706 14.75 -9.72 -24.83
CA ALA A 706 15.66 -10.45 -25.71
C ALA A 706 16.16 -9.58 -26.87
N ASP A 707 15.41 -8.54 -27.22
CA ASP A 707 15.74 -7.59 -28.28
C ASP A 707 16.30 -6.25 -27.76
N GLU A 708 16.47 -6.13 -26.44
CA GLU A 708 17.01 -4.98 -25.71
C GLU A 708 16.19 -3.69 -25.95
N ASN A 709 14.89 -3.82 -26.20
CA ASN A 709 14.03 -2.68 -26.51
C ASN A 709 13.49 -1.97 -25.25
N GLY A 710 13.68 -2.55 -24.06
CA GLY A 710 13.17 -2.05 -22.78
C GLY A 710 11.79 -2.60 -22.40
N GLU A 711 11.37 -3.73 -22.97
CA GLU A 711 10.14 -4.46 -22.65
C GLU A 711 10.44 -5.97 -22.53
N ALA A 712 9.69 -6.67 -21.68
CA ALA A 712 9.84 -8.12 -21.54
C ALA A 712 9.16 -8.85 -22.70
N ASP A 713 9.92 -9.67 -23.44
CA ASP A 713 9.44 -10.50 -24.53
C ASP A 713 9.25 -11.96 -24.12
N PHE A 714 9.85 -12.41 -23.01
CA PHE A 714 9.67 -13.76 -22.50
C PHE A 714 9.38 -13.74 -20.99
N TYR A 715 8.23 -14.31 -20.65
CA TYR A 715 7.75 -14.48 -19.29
C TYR A 715 7.97 -15.93 -18.91
N GLU A 716 9.17 -16.21 -18.40
CA GLU A 716 9.58 -17.56 -18.06
C GLU A 716 8.92 -18.03 -16.77
N SER A 717 8.34 -19.22 -16.82
CA SER A 717 7.88 -19.94 -15.64
C SER A 717 9.08 -20.58 -14.92
N PHE A 718 9.86 -19.77 -14.22
CA PHE A 718 11.10 -20.21 -13.56
C PHE A 718 10.85 -21.28 -12.49
N ASN A 719 9.80 -21.12 -11.68
CA ASN A 719 9.31 -22.18 -10.78
C ASN A 719 7.80 -22.02 -10.53
N ALA A 720 7.01 -23.04 -10.85
CA ALA A 720 5.56 -23.02 -10.64
C ALA A 720 5.19 -23.31 -9.17
N ASP A 721 4.13 -22.68 -8.67
CA ASP A 721 3.60 -22.98 -7.34
C ASP A 721 2.79 -24.28 -7.35
N GLU A 722 3.17 -25.25 -6.51
CA GLU A 722 2.50 -26.55 -6.43
C GLU A 722 1.14 -26.54 -5.73
N ASP A 723 0.74 -25.43 -5.14
CA ASP A 723 -0.56 -25.31 -4.48
C ASP A 723 -1.04 -23.86 -4.44
N VAL A 724 -1.72 -23.45 -5.52
CA VAL A 724 -2.21 -22.09 -5.72
C VAL A 724 -3.62 -21.96 -5.14
N SER A 725 -3.74 -21.21 -4.05
CA SER A 725 -5.03 -20.93 -3.41
C SER A 725 -5.87 -19.95 -4.23
N VAL A 726 -7.15 -20.26 -4.42
CA VAL A 726 -8.12 -19.37 -5.11
C VAL A 726 -8.71 -18.29 -4.19
N ASN A 727 -8.30 -18.29 -2.92
CA ASN A 727 -8.74 -17.30 -1.95
C ASN A 727 -7.93 -16.00 -2.03
N PHE A 728 -8.62 -14.89 -1.80
CA PHE A 728 -8.04 -13.55 -1.84
C PHE A 728 -6.95 -13.30 -0.81
N HIS A 729 -7.10 -13.78 0.44
CA HIS A 729 -6.12 -13.52 1.51
C HIS A 729 -4.84 -14.39 1.43
N ALA A 730 -4.71 -15.21 0.39
CA ALA A 730 -3.61 -16.14 0.19
C ALA A 730 -2.53 -15.57 -0.74
N PHE A 731 -1.74 -14.65 -0.21
CA PHE A 731 -0.66 -14.00 -0.95
C PHE A 731 0.65 -14.81 -0.86
N ASN A 732 1.48 -14.67 -1.89
CA ASN A 732 2.89 -15.03 -1.89
C ASN A 732 3.71 -13.74 -1.72
N PHE A 733 4.33 -13.55 -0.57
CA PHE A 733 4.99 -12.32 -0.18
C PHE A 733 6.50 -12.37 -0.33
N ASP A 734 7.06 -11.23 -0.73
CA ASP A 734 8.49 -10.95 -0.79
C ASP A 734 9.25 -11.85 -1.76
N LEU A 735 10.52 -11.54 -1.93
CA LEU A 735 11.48 -12.38 -2.61
C LEU A 735 12.87 -12.04 -2.07
N GLN A 736 13.54 -13.03 -1.51
CA GLN A 736 14.89 -12.91 -0.96
C GLN A 736 15.80 -13.96 -1.60
N THR A 737 17.11 -13.69 -1.59
CA THR A 737 18.13 -14.60 -2.11
C THR A 737 19.18 -14.88 -1.05
N ASP A 738 19.68 -16.12 -0.97
CA ASP A 738 20.87 -16.44 -0.17
C ASP A 738 22.16 -16.35 -1.00
N ALA A 739 23.30 -16.59 -0.34
CA ALA A 739 24.62 -16.53 -0.96
C ALA A 739 24.84 -17.65 -2.00
N GLU A 740 24.10 -18.75 -1.92
CA GLU A 740 24.11 -19.82 -2.92
C GLU A 740 23.18 -19.53 -4.12
N GLY A 741 22.48 -18.40 -4.12
CA GLY A 741 21.56 -17.98 -5.17
C GLY A 741 20.16 -18.60 -5.08
N ASN A 742 19.82 -19.29 -3.98
CA ASN A 742 18.48 -19.82 -3.77
C ASN A 742 17.50 -18.69 -3.48
N PHE A 743 16.24 -18.87 -3.89
CA PHE A 743 15.17 -17.91 -3.68
C PHE A 743 14.25 -18.31 -2.53
N TYR A 744 13.74 -17.32 -1.81
CA TYR A 744 12.82 -17.49 -0.70
C TYR A 744 11.65 -16.52 -0.77
N TYR A 745 10.44 -17.02 -0.54
CA TYR A 745 9.22 -16.20 -0.39
C TYR A 745 8.29 -16.82 0.65
N ALA A 746 7.40 -16.02 1.24
CA ALA A 746 6.50 -16.46 2.31
C ALA A 746 5.05 -16.58 1.82
N LYS A 747 4.36 -17.65 2.17
CA LYS A 747 2.94 -17.85 1.87
C LYS A 747 2.08 -17.52 3.10
N SER A 748 0.97 -16.84 2.88
CA SER A 748 -0.06 -16.62 3.90
C SER A 748 -0.57 -17.94 4.49
N GLY A 749 -0.81 -17.94 5.79
CA GLY A 749 -1.57 -19.00 6.46
C GLY A 749 -3.04 -18.65 6.64
N HIS A 750 -3.34 -17.41 6.98
CA HIS A 750 -4.72 -16.97 7.16
C HIS A 750 -5.45 -16.87 5.83
N GLY A 751 -6.64 -17.45 5.74
CA GLY A 751 -7.51 -17.25 4.59
C GLY A 751 -7.12 -18.03 3.34
N THR A 752 -6.23 -19.03 3.45
CA THR A 752 -5.84 -19.91 2.34
C THR A 752 -6.50 -21.29 2.44
N ASP A 753 -6.71 -21.92 1.29
CA ASP A 753 -7.09 -23.32 1.11
C ASP A 753 -5.89 -24.20 0.70
N SER A 754 -4.66 -23.73 0.92
CA SER A 754 -3.44 -24.52 0.70
C SER A 754 -3.30 -25.65 1.73
N ASP A 755 -2.71 -26.78 1.31
CA ASP A 755 -2.47 -27.97 2.12
C ASP A 755 -1.50 -27.69 3.28
N ILE A 756 -0.53 -26.81 3.05
CA ILE A 756 0.40 -26.30 4.07
C ILE A 756 0.17 -24.80 4.22
N PRO A 757 -0.69 -24.35 5.15
CA PRO A 757 -0.92 -22.93 5.34
C PRO A 757 0.26 -22.29 6.11
N GLY A 758 0.71 -21.11 5.68
CA GLY A 758 1.62 -20.29 6.48
C GLY A 758 3.05 -20.83 6.56
N HIS A 759 3.79 -20.75 5.45
CA HIS A 759 5.14 -21.30 5.36
C HIS A 759 6.04 -20.47 4.44
N VAL A 760 7.35 -20.64 4.60
CA VAL A 760 8.36 -20.08 3.67
C VAL A 760 8.79 -21.17 2.71
N VAL A 761 8.81 -20.83 1.42
CA VAL A 761 9.28 -21.70 0.33
C VAL A 761 10.75 -21.37 0.05
N LYS A 762 11.57 -22.40 -0.19
CA LYS A 762 12.92 -22.30 -0.75
C LYS A 762 12.92 -22.87 -2.16
N ILE A 763 13.43 -22.13 -3.13
CA ILE A 763 13.65 -22.57 -4.53
C ILE A 763 15.15 -22.55 -4.81
N SER A 764 15.67 -23.58 -5.48
CA SER A 764 17.08 -23.64 -5.87
C SER A 764 17.46 -22.53 -6.86
N ALA A 765 18.75 -22.17 -6.92
CA ALA A 765 19.25 -21.11 -7.80
C ALA A 765 18.93 -21.33 -9.30
N ASP A 766 18.72 -22.57 -9.72
CA ASP A 766 18.34 -22.95 -11.09
C ASP A 766 16.82 -23.09 -11.29
N GLY A 767 16.02 -22.88 -10.24
CA GLY A 767 14.55 -23.01 -10.28
C GLY A 767 14.02 -24.45 -10.26
N SER A 768 14.91 -25.46 -10.31
CA SER A 768 14.50 -26.86 -10.55
C SER A 768 13.97 -27.60 -9.33
N GLN A 769 14.31 -27.15 -8.11
CA GLN A 769 13.89 -27.77 -6.85
C GLN A 769 13.17 -26.76 -5.97
N ARG A 770 12.11 -27.21 -5.29
CA ARG A 770 11.42 -26.45 -4.25
C ARG A 770 11.23 -27.26 -2.98
N SER A 771 11.24 -26.59 -1.84
CA SER A 771 11.00 -27.22 -0.54
C SER A 771 10.39 -26.23 0.45
N VAL A 772 9.70 -26.75 1.46
CA VAL A 772 9.24 -25.95 2.60
C VAL A 772 10.43 -25.70 3.51
N TYR A 773 10.82 -24.44 3.68
CA TYR A 773 11.93 -24.05 4.54
C TYR A 773 11.51 -24.04 6.02
N CYS A 774 10.39 -23.41 6.36
CA CYS A 774 9.84 -23.33 7.72
C CYS A 774 8.34 -23.00 7.70
N THR A 775 7.65 -23.13 8.84
CA THR A 775 6.17 -23.08 8.93
C THR A 775 5.67 -22.25 10.12
N GLY A 776 4.35 -22.04 10.22
CA GLY A 776 3.71 -21.46 11.40
C GLY A 776 3.56 -19.94 11.32
N PHE A 777 3.25 -19.41 10.14
CA PHE A 777 2.99 -17.98 9.92
C PHE A 777 1.52 -17.68 9.62
N ARG A 778 0.99 -16.57 10.13
CA ARG A 778 -0.37 -16.12 9.85
C ARG A 778 -0.47 -15.37 8.54
N THR A 779 0.18 -14.22 8.46
CA THR A 779 0.23 -13.35 7.28
C THR A 779 1.62 -12.73 7.25
N PRO A 780 2.63 -13.48 6.77
CA PRO A 780 4.02 -13.08 6.80
C PRO A 780 4.32 -12.10 5.66
N ASN A 781 3.81 -10.89 5.76
CA ASN A 781 3.90 -9.91 4.68
C ASN A 781 5.34 -9.52 4.37
N GLY A 782 6.26 -9.52 5.35
CA GLY A 782 7.63 -9.09 5.18
C GLY A 782 8.67 -10.18 5.34
N MET A 783 9.71 -10.17 4.51
CA MET A 783 10.95 -10.91 4.73
C MET A 783 12.16 -9.97 4.64
N GLY A 784 13.32 -10.48 5.06
CA GLY A 784 14.62 -9.87 4.80
C GLY A 784 15.75 -10.84 5.07
N SER A 785 16.96 -10.43 4.73
CA SER A 785 18.19 -11.18 4.96
C SER A 785 19.17 -10.34 5.77
N LEU A 786 19.90 -10.98 6.67
CA LEU A 786 21.06 -10.41 7.35
C LEU A 786 22.33 -10.57 6.48
N PRO A 787 23.37 -9.76 6.72
CA PRO A 787 24.67 -9.89 6.04
C PRO A 787 25.33 -11.27 6.18
N ASP A 788 25.05 -11.96 7.29
CA ASP A 788 25.56 -13.31 7.57
C ASP A 788 24.74 -14.43 6.92
N GLY A 789 23.75 -14.09 6.09
CA GLY A 789 22.90 -15.03 5.36
C GLY A 789 21.69 -15.53 6.17
N ARG A 790 21.53 -15.16 7.44
CA ARG A 790 20.32 -15.51 8.20
C ARG A 790 19.10 -14.79 7.62
N LEU A 791 17.98 -15.51 7.50
CA LEU A 791 16.73 -14.95 6.98
C LEU A 791 15.81 -14.49 8.11
N THR A 792 14.97 -13.52 7.83
CA THR A 792 13.91 -13.04 8.74
C THR A 792 12.57 -13.02 8.05
N ALA A 793 11.51 -13.19 8.83
CA ALA A 793 10.15 -12.87 8.38
C ALA A 793 9.34 -12.23 9.50
N SER A 794 8.62 -11.16 9.18
CA SER A 794 7.63 -10.58 10.07
C SER A 794 6.29 -11.27 9.92
N ASP A 795 5.46 -11.25 10.97
CA ASP A 795 4.12 -11.81 10.96
C ASP A 795 3.12 -10.89 11.66
N ASN A 796 1.89 -10.89 11.16
CA ASN A 796 0.83 -10.01 11.63
C ASN A 796 0.01 -10.64 12.76
N GLN A 797 -0.27 -9.84 13.79
CA GLN A 797 -1.18 -10.21 14.89
C GLN A 797 -2.50 -10.79 14.39
N GLY A 798 -3.01 -11.80 15.10
CA GLY A 798 -4.36 -12.33 14.92
C GLY A 798 -4.59 -13.53 15.81
N GLN A 799 -5.41 -14.49 15.36
CA GLN A 799 -5.63 -15.72 16.12
C GLN A 799 -4.34 -16.52 16.24
N TRP A 800 -4.01 -16.96 17.45
CA TRP A 800 -2.77 -17.67 17.79
C TRP A 800 -1.47 -16.89 17.51
N THR A 801 -1.57 -15.63 17.09
CA THR A 801 -0.45 -14.70 16.87
C THR A 801 -0.69 -13.49 17.77
N PRO A 802 -0.18 -13.48 19.03
CA PRO A 802 -0.61 -12.55 20.07
C PRO A 802 -0.37 -11.06 19.77
N ALA A 803 0.73 -10.77 19.08
CA ALA A 803 1.15 -9.44 18.65
C ALA A 803 1.88 -9.55 17.30
N GLY A 804 2.18 -8.42 16.64
CA GLY A 804 3.09 -8.42 15.50
C GLY A 804 4.47 -8.90 15.95
N LYS A 805 5.26 -9.47 15.04
CA LYS A 805 6.59 -9.98 15.41
C LYS A 805 7.54 -10.07 14.23
N ILE A 806 8.83 -10.09 14.54
CA ILE A 806 9.90 -10.43 13.59
C ILE A 806 10.53 -11.73 14.06
N ASN A 807 10.64 -12.73 13.17
CA ASN A 807 11.20 -14.03 13.47
C ASN A 807 12.54 -14.17 12.75
N LEU A 808 13.53 -14.76 13.42
CA LEU A 808 14.77 -15.22 12.80
C LEU A 808 14.56 -16.65 12.28
N LEU A 809 14.76 -16.87 10.99
CA LEU A 809 14.32 -18.09 10.32
C LEU A 809 15.38 -19.19 10.34
N ARG A 810 14.96 -20.38 10.78
CA ARG A 810 15.72 -21.64 10.65
C ARG A 810 14.97 -22.68 9.84
N SER A 811 15.72 -23.54 9.16
CA SER A 811 15.18 -24.71 8.47
C SER A 811 14.40 -25.61 9.44
N GLY A 812 13.18 -26.00 9.06
CA GLY A 812 12.27 -26.79 9.88
C GLY A 812 11.60 -26.04 11.03
N GLY A 813 11.87 -24.74 11.20
CA GLY A 813 11.31 -23.92 12.29
C GLY A 813 9.78 -23.81 12.24
N TYR A 814 9.18 -23.57 13.41
CA TYR A 814 7.74 -23.40 13.59
C TYR A 814 7.44 -22.15 14.41
N TYR A 815 6.78 -21.15 13.81
CA TYR A 815 6.58 -19.82 14.43
C TYR A 815 5.19 -19.64 15.06
N GLY A 816 4.52 -20.72 15.46
CA GLY A 816 3.45 -20.65 16.46
C GLY A 816 2.04 -20.36 15.94
N TRP A 817 1.85 -19.97 14.68
CA TRP A 817 0.52 -19.86 14.08
C TRP A 817 -0.07 -21.24 13.74
N VAL A 818 -1.40 -21.34 13.80
CA VAL A 818 -2.15 -22.56 13.50
C VAL A 818 -3.31 -22.25 12.57
N GLY A 819 -3.47 -23.09 11.54
CA GLY A 819 -4.59 -23.07 10.62
C GLY A 819 -5.93 -23.15 11.34
N ASN A 820 -6.78 -22.16 11.10
CA ASN A 820 -8.07 -22.02 11.78
C ASN A 820 -9.19 -21.48 10.88
N TYR A 821 -8.91 -21.32 9.59
CA TYR A 821 -9.84 -20.72 8.64
C TYR A 821 -10.53 -21.81 7.83
N SER A 822 -11.86 -21.79 7.82
CA SER A 822 -12.69 -22.56 6.90
C SER A 822 -13.87 -21.70 6.46
N ILE A 823 -14.06 -21.51 5.16
CA ILE A 823 -15.27 -20.89 4.61
C ILE A 823 -16.36 -21.95 4.56
N PRO A 824 -17.57 -21.72 5.11
CA PRO A 824 -18.68 -22.65 4.97
C PRO A 824 -18.96 -22.96 3.48
N GLY A 825 -18.86 -24.23 3.10
CA GLY A 825 -19.14 -24.69 1.72
C GLY A 825 -17.96 -24.67 0.74
N MET A 826 -16.72 -24.42 1.20
CA MET A 826 -15.50 -24.52 0.38
C MET A 826 -14.40 -25.34 1.09
N TRP A 827 -13.50 -25.89 0.27
CA TRP A 827 -12.63 -27.05 0.50
C TRP A 827 -11.60 -26.94 1.65
N GLU A 828 -11.54 -28.01 2.45
CA GLU A 828 -10.36 -28.61 3.07
C GLU A 828 -10.10 -29.92 2.28
N PRO A 829 -8.89 -30.49 2.19
CA PRO A 829 -8.67 -31.81 1.57
C PRO A 829 -9.51 -32.96 2.17
N GLY A 830 -10.15 -32.74 3.33
CA GLY A 830 -11.17 -33.60 3.95
C GLY A 830 -12.60 -33.06 3.93
N GLY A 831 -12.89 -31.95 3.23
CA GLY A 831 -14.22 -31.34 3.11
C GLY A 831 -14.81 -30.80 4.42
N GLY A 832 -13.99 -30.60 5.46
CA GLY A 832 -14.43 -30.20 6.78
C GLY A 832 -14.28 -28.71 7.07
N LYS A 833 -15.16 -28.21 7.94
CA LYS A 833 -14.91 -27.00 8.72
C LYS A 833 -13.77 -27.34 9.69
N ILE A 834 -12.63 -26.65 9.64
CA ILE A 834 -11.67 -26.68 10.75
C ILE A 834 -12.40 -26.08 11.96
N ASP A 835 -12.82 -26.95 12.88
CA ASP A 835 -13.45 -26.54 14.12
C ASP A 835 -12.36 -25.95 15.01
N ILE A 836 -12.25 -24.61 15.01
CA ILE A 836 -11.24 -23.87 15.79
C ILE A 836 -11.27 -24.23 17.28
N ASP A 837 -12.42 -24.67 17.80
CA ASP A 837 -12.56 -25.10 19.19
C ASP A 837 -11.93 -26.49 19.45
N LYS A 838 -11.61 -27.25 18.40
CA LYS A 838 -10.92 -28.55 18.45
C LYS A 838 -9.45 -28.49 18.03
N VAL A 839 -8.97 -27.33 17.54
CA VAL A 839 -7.57 -27.15 17.19
C VAL A 839 -6.72 -27.19 18.46
N VAL A 840 -5.80 -28.15 18.53
CA VAL A 840 -4.79 -28.24 19.59
C VAL A 840 -3.47 -27.68 19.05
N PRO A 841 -3.09 -26.45 19.40
CA PRO A 841 -1.81 -25.89 18.94
C PRO A 841 -0.64 -26.69 19.53
N ARG A 842 0.46 -26.84 18.78
CA ARG A 842 1.74 -27.27 19.35
C ARG A 842 2.12 -26.32 20.46
N GLN A 843 2.49 -26.80 21.65
CA GLN A 843 2.79 -25.93 22.78
C GLN A 843 4.04 -25.07 22.53
N GLU A 844 5.09 -25.70 22.03
CA GLU A 844 6.36 -25.06 21.71
C GLU A 844 6.33 -24.45 20.30
N PHE A 845 6.95 -23.28 20.17
CA PHE A 845 7.23 -22.60 18.92
C PHE A 845 8.53 -21.81 19.07
N ASP A 846 9.15 -21.47 17.93
CA ASP A 846 10.36 -20.69 17.88
C ASP A 846 10.11 -19.26 18.37
N PRO A 847 10.85 -18.77 19.39
CA PRO A 847 10.64 -17.43 19.90
C PRO A 847 11.01 -16.41 18.82
N PRO A 848 10.25 -15.31 18.70
CA PRO A 848 10.61 -14.26 17.77
C PRO A 848 11.86 -13.52 18.23
N LEU A 849 12.52 -12.87 17.27
CA LEU A 849 13.57 -11.91 17.56
C LEU A 849 13.02 -10.74 18.38
N VAL A 850 11.85 -10.23 18.01
CA VAL A 850 11.14 -9.18 18.74
C VAL A 850 9.64 -9.25 18.52
N TRP A 851 8.87 -9.07 19.59
CA TRP A 851 7.44 -8.77 19.56
C TRP A 851 7.21 -7.27 19.38
N MET A 852 6.14 -6.95 18.67
CA MET A 852 5.74 -5.57 18.36
C MET A 852 4.26 -5.39 18.73
N PRO A 853 3.93 -4.57 19.74
CA PRO A 853 2.56 -4.32 20.12
C PRO A 853 1.80 -3.62 18.99
N GLN A 854 0.48 -3.82 18.94
CA GLN A 854 -0.36 -3.34 17.84
C GLN A 854 -0.31 -1.81 17.65
N ASP A 855 -0.14 -1.05 18.74
CA ASP A 855 -0.01 0.40 18.69
C ASP A 855 1.30 0.84 18.00
N PHE A 856 2.37 0.05 18.16
CA PHE A 856 3.64 0.24 17.47
C PHE A 856 3.59 -0.25 16.02
N ASP A 857 3.16 -1.49 15.80
CA ASP A 857 2.97 -2.05 14.45
C ASP A 857 1.79 -3.02 14.41
N ASN A 858 0.74 -2.64 13.66
CA ASN A 858 -0.47 -3.43 13.49
C ASN A 858 -0.46 -4.32 12.23
N SER A 859 0.48 -4.08 11.31
CA SER A 859 0.66 -4.90 10.11
C SER A 859 2.08 -4.73 9.61
N SER A 860 2.87 -5.77 9.76
CA SER A 860 4.30 -5.72 9.51
C SER A 860 4.65 -5.78 8.03
N GLY A 861 5.81 -5.22 7.69
CA GLY A 861 6.46 -5.27 6.39
C GLY A 861 7.83 -5.95 6.48
N GLY A 862 8.61 -5.89 5.40
CA GLY A 862 9.93 -6.52 5.28
C GLY A 862 11.03 -5.90 6.14
N GLN A 863 12.15 -6.62 6.22
CA GLN A 863 13.38 -6.19 6.86
C GLN A 863 14.42 -5.81 5.81
N ILE A 864 15.27 -4.83 6.11
CA ILE A 864 16.26 -4.27 5.19
C ILE A 864 17.61 -4.28 5.86
N ASP A 865 18.60 -4.87 5.21
CA ASP A 865 19.99 -4.74 5.61
C ASP A 865 20.54 -3.36 5.21
N ALA A 866 20.88 -2.54 6.20
CA ALA A 866 21.49 -1.24 6.01
C ALA A 866 23.03 -1.30 6.08
N SER A 867 23.67 -2.29 5.45
CA SER A 867 25.13 -2.46 5.57
C SER A 867 25.99 -1.45 4.81
N ASP A 868 25.43 -0.68 3.89
CA ASP A 868 26.20 0.31 3.12
C ASP A 868 26.65 1.48 4.02
N PRO A 869 27.96 1.76 4.15
CA PRO A 869 28.46 2.83 5.01
C PRO A 869 28.03 4.24 4.56
N ARG A 870 27.63 4.42 3.29
CA ARG A 870 27.09 5.70 2.78
C ARG A 870 25.74 6.03 3.39
N PHE A 871 25.07 5.06 4.02
CA PHE A 871 23.84 5.27 4.76
C PHE A 871 24.05 5.94 6.14
N GLY A 872 25.29 6.24 6.53
CA GLY A 872 25.56 7.06 7.71
C GLY A 872 25.30 6.33 9.04
N PRO A 873 24.92 7.01 10.14
CA PRO A 873 24.90 6.44 11.49
C PRO A 873 24.07 5.17 11.70
N LEU A 874 23.06 4.92 10.87
CA LEU A 874 22.25 3.69 10.89
C LEU A 874 22.88 2.53 10.11
N HIS A 875 24.07 2.69 9.53
CA HIS A 875 24.73 1.63 8.81
C HIS A 875 24.99 0.41 9.73
N GLY A 876 24.95 -0.80 9.15
CA GLY A 876 25.11 -2.07 9.87
C GLY A 876 23.93 -2.48 10.75
N ARG A 877 22.77 -1.81 10.61
CA ARG A 877 21.53 -2.17 11.31
C ARG A 877 20.59 -2.94 10.41
N LEU A 878 19.78 -3.79 11.01
CA LEU A 878 18.60 -4.34 10.38
C LEU A 878 17.46 -3.35 10.57
N LEU A 879 16.90 -2.85 9.48
CA LEU A 879 15.70 -2.00 9.52
C LEU A 879 14.45 -2.84 9.33
N HIS A 880 13.32 -2.31 9.81
CA HIS A 880 12.01 -2.91 9.67
C HIS A 880 11.02 -1.90 9.11
N THR A 881 10.17 -2.34 8.19
CA THR A 881 9.08 -1.56 7.60
C THR A 881 7.73 -1.98 8.17
N SER A 882 6.83 -1.03 8.40
CA SER A 882 5.45 -1.28 8.82
C SER A 882 4.47 -0.90 7.71
N PHE A 883 3.74 -1.89 7.20
CA PHE A 883 2.63 -1.67 6.26
C PHE A 883 1.47 -0.94 6.94
N GLY A 884 1.23 -1.30 8.21
CA GLY A 884 0.15 -0.80 9.04
C GLY A 884 0.26 0.70 9.33
N LYS A 885 1.49 1.17 9.54
CA LYS A 885 1.75 2.53 9.99
C LYS A 885 2.50 3.38 8.97
N GLY A 886 3.14 2.79 7.96
CA GLY A 886 4.06 3.53 7.10
C GLY A 886 5.28 4.02 7.88
N TRP A 887 5.76 3.20 8.82
CA TRP A 887 6.88 3.53 9.71
C TRP A 887 8.09 2.66 9.39
N MET A 888 9.26 3.22 9.65
CA MET A 888 10.52 2.49 9.59
C MET A 888 11.17 2.49 10.97
N SER A 889 11.76 1.37 11.34
CA SER A 889 12.42 1.17 12.64
C SER A 889 13.78 0.51 12.45
N TYR A 890 14.68 0.63 13.43
CA TYR A 890 15.96 -0.11 13.44
C TYR A 890 16.02 -1.07 14.62
N LEU A 891 16.69 -2.20 14.42
CA LEU A 891 16.86 -3.25 15.41
C LEU A 891 18.29 -3.24 15.99
N MET A 892 18.39 -3.65 17.26
CA MET A 892 19.64 -3.97 17.96
C MET A 892 19.55 -5.41 18.45
N MET A 893 20.31 -6.29 17.80
CA MET A 893 20.26 -7.73 18.04
C MET A 893 21.29 -8.18 19.07
N GLN A 894 20.92 -9.18 19.85
CA GLN A 894 21.78 -9.87 20.79
C GLN A 894 21.61 -11.39 20.60
N ASP A 895 22.72 -12.07 20.34
CA ASP A 895 22.78 -13.52 20.10
C ASP A 895 23.37 -14.26 21.33
N PHE A 896 22.71 -15.33 21.77
CA PHE A 896 23.12 -16.25 22.84
C PHE A 896 23.22 -17.69 22.32
N GLY A 897 24.10 -17.93 21.35
CA GLY A 897 24.17 -19.23 20.67
C GLY A 897 22.91 -19.46 19.82
N ASP A 898 22.05 -20.39 20.22
CA ASP A 898 20.84 -20.76 19.48
C ASP A 898 19.64 -19.83 19.74
N VAL A 899 19.74 -18.91 20.71
CA VAL A 899 18.68 -17.96 21.06
C VAL A 899 19.10 -16.55 20.62
N ALA A 900 18.26 -15.90 19.84
CA ALA A 900 18.42 -14.50 19.47
C ALA A 900 17.28 -13.65 20.03
N GLN A 901 17.56 -12.39 20.30
CA GLN A 901 16.56 -11.41 20.72
C GLN A 901 16.97 -10.00 20.25
N ALA A 902 16.02 -9.07 20.21
CA ALA A 902 16.32 -7.70 19.81
C ALA A 902 15.46 -6.65 20.51
N ALA A 903 16.06 -5.46 20.61
CA ALA A 903 15.34 -4.21 20.81
C ALA A 903 15.03 -3.55 19.45
N ILE A 904 13.93 -2.81 19.38
CA ILE A 904 13.48 -2.08 18.20
C ILE A 904 13.05 -0.66 18.58
N ILE A 905 13.43 0.30 17.72
CA ILE A 905 13.13 1.73 17.89
C ILE A 905 12.62 2.31 16.57
N LYS A 906 11.52 3.06 16.62
CA LYS A 906 10.93 3.76 15.48
C LYS A 906 11.78 4.97 15.07
N LEU A 907 11.98 5.16 13.77
CA LEU A 907 12.56 6.39 13.20
C LEU A 907 11.53 7.53 13.17
N PRO A 908 11.94 8.81 13.27
CA PRO A 908 11.04 9.95 13.39
C PRO A 908 10.48 10.39 12.02
N PHE A 909 10.16 9.43 11.16
CA PHE A 909 9.63 9.65 9.82
C PHE A 909 8.32 8.89 9.63
N ASP A 910 7.48 9.48 8.79
CA ASP A 910 6.19 8.95 8.42
C ASP A 910 6.16 8.87 6.89
N PHE A 911 6.22 7.65 6.37
CA PHE A 911 6.12 7.41 4.93
C PHE A 911 4.69 7.70 4.45
N GLN A 912 4.53 8.13 3.21
CA GLN A 912 3.23 8.48 2.65
C GLN A 912 2.33 7.25 2.43
N THR A 913 2.89 6.05 2.35
CA THR A 913 2.14 4.80 2.12
C THR A 913 2.50 3.73 3.15
N GLY A 914 1.71 2.65 3.19
CA GLY A 914 2.00 1.47 4.00
C GLY A 914 3.20 0.72 3.44
N ILE A 915 4.40 1.07 3.87
CA ILE A 915 5.64 0.47 3.35
C ILE A 915 5.78 -1.00 3.78
N MET A 916 6.01 -1.87 2.81
CA MET A 916 6.18 -3.31 3.06
C MET A 916 7.40 -3.92 2.39
N ARG A 917 8.01 -3.20 1.44
CA ARG A 917 9.26 -3.60 0.80
C ARG A 917 10.20 -2.42 0.82
N GLY A 918 11.46 -2.68 1.14
CA GLY A 918 12.53 -1.72 0.90
C GLY A 918 13.84 -2.41 0.53
N ARG A 919 14.71 -1.65 -0.13
CA ARG A 919 16.01 -2.09 -0.61
C ARG A 919 17.00 -0.93 -0.53
N THR A 920 18.27 -1.28 -0.38
CA THR A 920 19.39 -0.36 -0.52
C THR A 920 19.74 -0.25 -1.99
N ASN A 921 19.81 0.97 -2.53
CA ASN A 921 20.25 1.18 -3.90
C ASN A 921 21.79 1.04 -3.96
N PRO A 922 22.35 0.11 -4.75
CA PRO A 922 23.79 -0.11 -4.81
C PRO A 922 24.56 1.11 -5.36
N HIS A 923 23.91 1.95 -6.15
CA HIS A 923 24.55 3.11 -6.77
C HIS A 923 24.82 4.24 -5.77
N ASP A 924 23.86 4.57 -4.88
CA ASP A 924 23.97 5.70 -3.93
C ASP A 924 24.07 5.29 -2.45
N GLY A 925 23.83 4.02 -2.13
CA GLY A 925 23.85 3.47 -0.76
C GLY A 925 22.68 3.94 0.12
N GLN A 926 21.64 4.54 -0.45
CA GLN A 926 20.46 5.01 0.28
C GLN A 926 19.35 3.95 0.28
N ILE A 927 18.38 4.09 1.19
CA ILE A 927 17.30 3.12 1.35
C ILE A 927 16.01 3.65 0.75
N TYR A 928 15.40 2.82 -0.09
CA TYR A 928 14.14 3.10 -0.76
C TYR A 928 13.08 2.14 -0.25
N ALA A 929 11.89 2.65 -0.01
CA ALA A 929 10.76 1.84 0.43
C ALA A 929 9.50 2.15 -0.38
N THR A 930 8.71 1.10 -0.58
CA THR A 930 7.43 1.17 -1.29
C THR A 930 6.38 0.33 -0.61
N GLY A 931 5.14 0.63 -0.95
CA GLY A 931 3.99 -0.16 -0.60
C GLY A 931 2.72 0.51 -1.08
N LEU A 932 1.62 0.16 -0.44
CA LEU A 932 0.28 0.58 -0.84
C LEU A 932 -0.62 0.71 0.39
N GLN A 933 -1.84 1.16 0.17
CA GLN A 933 -2.94 1.08 1.13
C GLN A 933 -4.04 0.24 0.48
N GLY A 934 -4.50 -0.80 1.18
CA GLY A 934 -5.58 -1.66 0.67
C GLY A 934 -6.25 -2.49 1.76
N TRP A 935 -5.46 -3.25 2.52
CA TRP A 935 -5.98 -4.21 3.53
C TRP A 935 -5.78 -3.78 4.98
N ASN A 936 -5.42 -2.52 5.19
CA ASN A 936 -4.90 -2.03 6.46
C ASN A 936 -6.02 -1.65 7.45
N GLY A 937 -6.63 -2.66 8.07
CA GLY A 937 -7.60 -2.46 9.15
C GLY A 937 -6.96 -1.87 10.40
N GLY A 938 -7.33 -0.64 10.76
CA GLY A 938 -6.80 0.03 11.96
C GLY A 938 -5.39 0.62 11.78
N GLY A 939 -4.93 0.77 10.54
CA GLY A 939 -3.66 1.44 10.22
C GLY A 939 -3.69 2.95 10.45
N ARG A 940 -2.53 3.59 10.28
CA ARG A 940 -2.41 5.05 10.35
C ARG A 940 -3.30 5.69 9.28
N VAL A 941 -4.06 6.71 9.69
CA VAL A 941 -4.96 7.45 8.80
C VAL A 941 -4.12 8.26 7.80
N GLY A 942 -4.60 8.40 6.56
CA GLY A 942 -3.96 9.23 5.54
C GLY A 942 -2.84 8.57 4.73
N LEU A 943 -2.57 7.28 4.92
CA LEU A 943 -1.68 6.53 4.02
C LEU A 943 -2.25 6.55 2.59
N LEU A 944 -1.40 6.56 1.58
CA LEU A 944 -1.76 6.54 0.16
C LEU A 944 -1.78 5.10 -0.37
N GLY A 945 -2.61 4.85 -1.39
CA GLY A 945 -2.68 3.59 -2.14
C GLY A 945 -1.41 3.20 -2.90
N GLN A 946 -0.41 4.07 -2.90
CA GLN A 946 0.83 3.96 -3.67
C GLN A 946 1.93 4.83 -3.07
N GLY A 947 3.19 4.53 -3.36
CA GLY A 947 4.28 5.44 -3.05
C GLY A 947 5.66 4.79 -3.13
N VAL A 948 6.66 5.58 -3.50
CA VAL A 948 8.08 5.24 -3.39
C VAL A 948 8.80 6.42 -2.76
N GLN A 949 9.52 6.17 -1.67
CA GLN A 949 10.28 7.20 -0.97
C GLN A 949 11.69 6.73 -0.63
N ARG A 950 12.63 7.67 -0.64
CA ARG A 950 14.03 7.48 -0.30
C ARG A 950 14.32 8.09 1.07
N LEU A 951 14.72 7.26 2.02
CA LEU A 951 15.33 7.74 3.25
C LEU A 951 16.80 8.03 2.96
N ARG A 952 17.17 9.31 2.90
CA ARG A 952 18.51 9.76 2.49
C ARG A 952 19.29 10.31 3.68
N TYR A 953 20.52 9.85 3.85
CA TYR A 953 21.48 10.44 4.78
C TYR A 953 21.93 11.82 4.30
N THR A 954 21.87 12.82 5.17
CA THR A 954 22.16 14.23 4.83
C THR A 954 23.60 14.65 5.15
N GLY A 955 24.42 13.74 5.68
CA GLY A 955 25.76 14.05 6.18
C GLY A 955 25.80 14.58 7.62
N LYS A 956 24.64 14.80 8.26
CA LYS A 956 24.53 15.32 9.64
C LYS A 956 24.50 14.18 10.68
N PRO A 957 25.07 14.39 11.89
CA PRO A 957 25.06 13.35 12.92
C PRO A 957 23.66 13.04 13.44
N LEU A 958 23.43 11.77 13.83
CA LEU A 958 22.22 11.32 14.51
C LEU A 958 22.56 11.00 15.97
N LEU A 959 21.86 11.58 16.95
CA LEU A 959 21.89 11.09 18.32
C LEU A 959 20.92 9.91 18.45
N MET A 960 21.39 8.77 18.96
CA MET A 960 20.58 7.56 19.08
C MET A 960 21.07 6.64 20.19
N VAL A 961 20.17 5.75 20.62
CA VAL A 961 20.56 4.51 21.29
C VAL A 961 21.19 3.60 20.23
N SER A 962 22.48 3.35 20.35
CA SER A 962 23.25 2.55 19.41
C SER A 962 23.27 1.07 19.75
N ASP A 963 22.98 0.67 20.99
CA ASP A 963 22.91 -0.74 21.33
C ASP A 963 22.07 -1.00 22.60
N CYS A 964 21.49 -2.20 22.67
CA CYS A 964 20.74 -2.69 23.81
C CYS A 964 21.20 -4.13 24.12
N GLN A 965 21.75 -4.35 25.31
CA GLN A 965 22.26 -5.66 25.74
C GLN A 965 21.63 -6.09 27.06
N VAL A 966 21.05 -7.29 27.09
CA VAL A 966 20.62 -7.93 28.34
C VAL A 966 21.86 -8.52 29.01
N GLU A 967 22.11 -8.10 30.24
CA GLU A 967 23.23 -8.56 31.08
C GLU A 967 22.69 -9.31 32.31
N PRO A 968 23.54 -10.10 32.99
CA PRO A 968 23.08 -10.85 34.16
C PRO A 968 22.51 -9.98 35.29
N GLU A 969 22.97 -8.72 35.39
CA GLU A 969 22.58 -7.79 36.45
C GLU A 969 21.54 -6.74 35.98
N GLY A 970 21.12 -6.74 34.71
CA GLY A 970 20.18 -5.74 34.21
C GLY A 970 20.18 -5.49 32.70
N LEU A 971 19.70 -4.31 32.32
CA LEU A 971 19.52 -3.88 30.93
C LEU A 971 20.51 -2.76 30.61
N ARG A 972 21.46 -3.01 29.69
CA ARG A 972 22.42 -2.01 29.24
C ARG A 972 21.88 -1.29 28.00
N LEU A 973 21.84 0.03 28.07
CA LEU A 973 21.55 0.92 26.95
C LEU A 973 22.84 1.68 26.58
N THR A 974 23.29 1.57 25.34
CA THR A 974 24.47 2.30 24.84
C THR A 974 24.03 3.38 23.87
N PHE A 975 24.58 4.57 24.03
CA PHE A 975 24.32 5.75 23.22
C PHE A 975 25.55 6.06 22.36
N ASN A 976 25.35 6.61 21.17
CA ASN A 976 26.48 7.06 20.33
C ASN A 976 27.06 8.43 20.74
N PHE A 977 26.65 8.96 21.89
CA PHE A 977 27.06 10.25 22.45
C PHE A 977 27.22 10.18 23.97
N GLN A 978 28.00 11.12 24.54
CA GLN A 978 28.21 11.21 25.98
C GLN A 978 26.96 11.74 26.69
N GLN A 979 26.57 11.07 27.77
CA GLN A 979 25.43 11.46 28.60
C GLN A 979 25.82 12.47 29.69
N ASP A 980 24.89 13.34 30.06
CA ASP A 980 24.96 14.09 31.31
C ASP A 980 24.88 13.12 32.50
N SER A 981 25.95 13.05 33.29
CA SER A 981 26.05 12.11 34.41
C SER A 981 24.96 12.25 35.46
N SER A 982 24.47 13.47 35.73
CA SER A 982 23.47 13.71 36.76
C SER A 982 22.07 13.26 36.32
N VAL A 983 21.77 13.43 35.03
CA VAL A 983 20.50 13.01 34.43
C VAL A 983 20.51 11.50 34.19
N ALA A 984 21.59 10.96 33.64
CA ALA A 984 21.70 9.53 33.32
C ALA A 984 21.71 8.61 34.56
N ALA A 985 22.18 9.09 35.71
CA ALA A 985 22.12 8.34 36.96
C ALA A 985 20.76 8.46 37.69
N ASN A 986 19.87 9.33 37.23
CA ASN A 986 18.55 9.53 37.85
C ASN A 986 17.57 8.45 37.35
N LEU A 987 16.96 7.70 38.28
CA LEU A 987 15.96 6.69 37.94
C LEU A 987 14.71 7.29 37.27
N ASP A 988 14.33 8.53 37.58
CA ASP A 988 13.17 9.19 36.97
C ASP A 988 13.36 9.44 35.46
N SER A 989 14.59 9.36 34.95
CA SER A 989 14.89 9.40 33.52
C SER A 989 14.47 8.13 32.78
N TYR A 990 14.08 7.07 33.48
CA TYR A 990 13.74 5.78 32.89
C TYR A 990 12.38 5.29 33.39
N GLN A 991 11.42 5.15 32.48
CA GLN A 991 10.17 4.46 32.78
C GLN A 991 10.22 3.09 32.09
N VAL A 992 10.32 2.03 32.90
CA VAL A 992 10.46 0.66 32.40
C VAL A 992 9.23 -0.16 32.78
N LYS A 993 8.53 -0.67 31.77
CA LYS A 993 7.40 -1.59 31.94
C LYS A 993 7.68 -2.91 31.23
N HIS A 994 7.01 -3.96 31.69
CA HIS A 994 7.09 -5.28 31.07
C HIS A 994 5.76 -6.02 31.11
N TRP A 995 5.57 -6.92 30.14
CA TRP A 995 4.40 -7.78 30.05
C TRP A 995 4.65 -9.00 29.17
N ASN A 996 3.84 -10.03 29.38
CA ASN A 996 3.72 -11.20 28.53
C ASN A 996 2.41 -11.16 27.74
N TYR A 997 2.38 -11.94 26.67
CA TYR A 997 1.18 -12.20 25.88
C TYR A 997 0.66 -13.61 26.12
N LYS A 998 -0.61 -13.82 25.79
CA LYS A 998 -1.23 -15.15 25.75
C LYS A 998 -1.45 -15.58 24.33
N ARG A 999 -0.95 -16.76 23.99
CA ARG A 999 -1.19 -17.40 22.70
C ARG A 999 -2.49 -18.18 22.75
N GLU A 1000 -3.56 -17.56 22.27
CA GLU A 1000 -4.91 -18.08 22.33
C GLU A 1000 -5.63 -17.93 20.98
N LYS A 1001 -6.79 -18.58 20.83
CA LYS A 1001 -7.63 -18.49 19.63
C LYS A 1001 -8.25 -17.11 19.39
N SER A 1002 -8.28 -16.24 20.40
CA SER A 1002 -8.74 -14.86 20.27
C SER A 1002 -7.86 -14.09 19.30
N TYR A 1003 -8.42 -13.06 18.65
CA TYR A 1003 -7.64 -12.20 17.80
C TYR A 1003 -6.70 -11.34 18.66
N GLY A 1004 -5.39 -11.58 18.55
CA GLY A 1004 -4.38 -10.92 19.37
C GLY A 1004 -4.46 -11.31 20.85
N SER A 1005 -3.69 -10.59 21.66
CA SER A 1005 -3.65 -10.75 23.11
C SER A 1005 -3.68 -9.39 23.80
N ASP A 1006 -4.36 -9.36 24.94
CA ASP A 1006 -4.10 -8.34 25.95
C ASP A 1006 -2.68 -8.47 26.51
N GLN A 1007 -2.21 -7.44 27.21
CA GLN A 1007 -0.98 -7.48 27.98
C GLN A 1007 -1.23 -8.17 29.34
N TYR A 1008 -0.28 -8.95 29.84
CA TYR A 1008 -0.37 -9.61 31.14
C TYR A 1008 0.90 -9.40 31.97
N SER A 1009 0.72 -9.06 33.24
CA SER A 1009 1.82 -8.90 34.21
C SER A 1009 2.60 -10.21 34.33
N PRO A 1010 3.93 -10.21 34.15
CA PRO A 1010 4.74 -11.42 34.24
C PRO A 1010 4.71 -12.04 35.65
N SER A 1011 4.62 -11.22 36.71
CA SER A 1011 4.63 -11.72 38.08
C SER A 1011 3.28 -12.26 38.56
N THR A 1012 2.16 -11.67 38.11
CA THR A 1012 0.82 -12.02 38.61
C THR A 1012 -0.07 -12.76 37.62
N GLY A 1013 0.26 -12.73 36.33
CA GLY A 1013 -0.57 -13.26 35.25
C GLY A 1013 -1.89 -12.50 35.02
N LYS A 1014 -2.09 -11.36 35.69
CA LYS A 1014 -3.28 -10.50 35.54
C LYS A 1014 -3.12 -9.57 34.35
N LYS A 1015 -4.26 -9.18 33.75
CA LYS A 1015 -4.30 -8.25 32.61
C LYS A 1015 -3.72 -6.88 33.00
N GLY A 1016 -2.82 -6.35 32.16
CA GLY A 1016 -2.13 -5.07 32.31
C GLY A 1016 -0.60 -5.21 32.19
N ALA A 1017 0.08 -4.10 31.89
CA ALA A 1017 1.53 -3.99 32.00
C ALA A 1017 1.95 -3.72 33.46
N GLU A 1018 3.13 -4.21 33.83
CA GLU A 1018 3.71 -4.05 35.16
C GLU A 1018 4.97 -3.16 35.09
N ASN A 1019 5.24 -2.38 36.14
CA ASN A 1019 6.50 -1.64 36.21
C ASN A 1019 7.63 -2.62 36.57
N MET A 1020 8.76 -2.53 35.87
CA MET A 1020 9.95 -3.33 36.17
C MET A 1020 10.69 -2.75 37.39
N ASN A 1021 11.24 -3.62 38.23
CA ASN A 1021 11.95 -3.24 39.45
C ASN A 1021 13.39 -2.78 39.15
N VAL A 1022 13.51 -1.58 38.59
CA VAL A 1022 14.80 -0.92 38.33
C VAL A 1022 15.29 -0.25 39.62
N VAL A 1023 16.39 -0.75 40.19
CA VAL A 1023 16.89 -0.27 41.49
C VAL A 1023 18.02 0.75 41.39
N ALA A 1024 18.72 0.80 40.25
CA ALA A 1024 19.79 1.76 39.97
C ALA A 1024 19.98 1.96 38.46
N ALA A 1025 20.47 3.14 38.08
CA ALA A 1025 20.97 3.45 36.74
C ALA A 1025 22.45 3.84 36.86
N GLU A 1026 23.34 3.01 36.31
CA GLU A 1026 24.78 3.18 36.43
C GLU A 1026 25.37 3.60 35.09
N LEU A 1027 25.89 4.83 35.01
CA LEU A 1027 26.63 5.32 33.85
C LEU A 1027 28.02 4.70 33.81
N SER A 1028 28.43 4.20 32.64
CA SER A 1028 29.77 3.67 32.38
C SER A 1028 30.85 4.76 32.44
N ASP A 1029 32.09 4.35 32.66
CA ASP A 1029 33.26 5.24 32.76
C ASP A 1029 33.47 6.10 31.50
N ASP A 1030 33.10 5.59 30.32
CA ASP A 1030 33.18 6.33 29.04
C ASP A 1030 32.03 7.33 28.83
N GLY A 1031 31.05 7.35 29.75
CA GLY A 1031 29.88 8.21 29.75
C GLY A 1031 28.87 7.89 28.65
N ARG A 1032 28.94 6.71 28.00
CA ARG A 1032 28.09 6.39 26.83
C ARG A 1032 27.11 5.25 27.05
N SER A 1033 27.22 4.49 28.14
CA SER A 1033 26.32 3.38 28.41
C SER A 1033 25.70 3.52 29.79
N VAL A 1034 24.42 3.22 29.92
CA VAL A 1034 23.73 3.17 31.20
C VAL A 1034 23.26 1.74 31.43
N LEU A 1035 23.64 1.15 32.57
CA LEU A 1035 23.13 -0.13 33.02
C LEU A 1035 21.99 0.10 34.02
N LEU A 1036 20.78 -0.27 33.62
CA LEU A 1036 19.61 -0.31 34.48
C LEU A 1036 19.63 -1.62 35.27
N LYS A 1037 19.93 -1.57 36.57
CA LYS A 1037 20.00 -2.75 37.44
C LYS A 1037 18.60 -3.28 37.73
N VAL A 1038 18.36 -4.54 37.38
CA VAL A 1038 17.07 -5.23 37.57
C VAL A 1038 17.36 -6.58 38.25
N PRO A 1039 17.36 -6.65 39.59
CA PRO A 1039 17.79 -7.85 40.32
C PRO A 1039 16.95 -9.11 40.06
N ASP A 1040 15.69 -8.92 39.67
CA ASP A 1040 14.69 -9.94 39.38
C ASP A 1040 14.39 -10.05 37.87
N LEU A 1041 15.35 -9.69 37.02
CA LEU A 1041 15.22 -9.79 35.57
C LEU A 1041 15.00 -11.25 35.14
N GLN A 1042 14.00 -11.45 34.30
CA GLN A 1042 13.61 -12.75 33.76
C GLN A 1042 13.20 -12.61 32.29
N PRO A 1043 13.16 -13.72 31.52
CA PRO A 1043 12.57 -13.71 30.19
C PRO A 1043 11.15 -13.17 30.18
N VAL A 1044 10.85 -12.31 29.22
CA VAL A 1044 9.57 -11.63 29.06
C VAL A 1044 9.35 -11.27 27.60
N ASP A 1045 8.11 -11.40 27.11
CA ASP A 1045 7.78 -11.13 25.71
C ASP A 1045 8.09 -9.67 25.34
N GLN A 1046 7.81 -8.74 26.25
CA GLN A 1046 8.03 -7.33 26.00
C GLN A 1046 8.51 -6.57 27.24
N VAL A 1047 9.58 -5.81 27.05
CA VAL A 1047 9.99 -4.65 27.84
C VAL A 1047 9.73 -3.40 27.00
N HIS A 1048 9.20 -2.37 27.62
CA HIS A 1048 8.98 -1.04 27.06
C HIS A 1048 9.70 -0.02 27.93
N ILE A 1049 10.63 0.71 27.33
CA ILE A 1049 11.46 1.70 28.02
C ILE A 1049 11.20 3.06 27.39
N ILE A 1050 10.81 4.03 28.22
CA ILE A 1050 10.89 5.45 27.89
C ILE A 1050 12.14 6.01 28.56
N VAL A 1051 13.04 6.55 27.75
CA VAL A 1051 14.29 7.21 28.17
C VAL A 1051 14.12 8.71 28.03
N ASN A 1052 14.43 9.48 29.08
CA ASN A 1052 14.52 10.93 29.06
C ASN A 1052 15.86 11.37 29.67
N THR A 1053 16.90 11.40 28.84
CA THR A 1053 18.26 11.77 29.24
C THR A 1053 18.69 13.07 28.55
N LYS A 1054 19.97 13.39 28.63
CA LYS A 1054 20.54 14.59 28.03
C LYS A 1054 21.97 14.30 27.56
N SER A 1055 22.34 14.86 26.42
CA SER A 1055 23.73 14.87 25.98
C SER A 1055 24.55 15.82 26.86
N ALA A 1056 25.76 15.41 27.28
CA ALA A 1056 26.60 16.18 28.19
C ALA A 1056 26.83 17.63 27.74
N ASP A 1057 27.07 17.82 26.44
CA ASP A 1057 27.30 19.12 25.79
C ASP A 1057 26.20 19.49 24.79
N GLY A 1058 25.03 18.85 24.86
CA GLY A 1058 24.04 18.87 23.78
C GLY A 1058 22.59 19.00 24.23
N PRO A 1059 21.64 18.69 23.32
CA PRO A 1059 20.22 18.78 23.60
C PRO A 1059 19.75 17.64 24.53
N ASP A 1060 18.56 17.83 25.08
CA ASP A 1060 17.80 16.77 25.72
C ASP A 1060 17.53 15.63 24.72
N PHE A 1061 17.45 14.40 25.22
CA PHE A 1061 17.26 13.20 24.43
C PHE A 1061 16.11 12.37 25.01
N ALA A 1062 15.10 12.12 24.18
CA ALA A 1062 13.98 11.25 24.51
C ALA A 1062 13.90 10.09 23.52
N GLU A 1063 13.67 8.88 24.02
CA GLU A 1063 13.58 7.68 23.19
C GLU A 1063 12.57 6.68 23.74
N GLU A 1064 11.96 5.92 22.84
CA GLU A 1064 11.07 4.81 23.15
C GLU A 1064 11.62 3.50 22.58
N ILE A 1065 11.80 2.51 23.45
CA ILE A 1065 12.43 1.23 23.12
C ILE A 1065 11.43 0.11 23.42
N PHE A 1066 11.18 -0.74 22.43
CA PHE A 1066 10.49 -2.01 22.60
C PHE A 1066 11.51 -3.14 22.51
N TRP A 1067 11.53 -4.04 23.48
CA TRP A 1067 12.55 -5.09 23.56
C TRP A 1067 11.96 -6.41 24.00
N THR A 1068 12.24 -7.50 23.29
CA THR A 1068 11.92 -8.86 23.73
C THR A 1068 13.13 -9.50 24.42
N ILE A 1069 12.89 -10.19 25.54
CA ILE A 1069 13.94 -10.90 26.30
C ILE A 1069 13.59 -12.37 26.32
N ASN A 1070 14.20 -13.14 25.41
CA ASN A 1070 14.05 -14.59 25.34
C ASN A 1070 14.96 -15.29 26.36
N GLN A 1071 16.13 -14.71 26.64
CA GLN A 1071 17.12 -15.25 27.56
C GLN A 1071 17.82 -14.15 28.36
N VAL A 1072 18.08 -14.44 29.64
CA VAL A 1072 18.96 -13.65 30.51
C VAL A 1072 20.26 -14.44 30.70
N PRO A 1073 21.44 -13.90 30.40
CA PRO A 1073 22.70 -14.61 30.58
C PRO A 1073 22.99 -14.87 32.06
N ALA A 1074 23.61 -16.01 32.37
CA ALA A 1074 24.03 -16.31 33.74
C ALA A 1074 25.18 -15.40 34.18
N ASN A 1075 25.26 -15.08 35.49
CA ASN A 1075 26.43 -14.43 36.07
C ASN A 1075 27.69 -15.23 35.70
N GLN A 1076 28.58 -14.64 34.90
CA GLN A 1076 29.89 -15.24 34.68
C GLN A 1076 30.62 -15.24 36.03
N VAL A 1077 30.75 -16.41 36.65
CA VAL A 1077 31.72 -16.59 37.74
C VAL A 1077 33.10 -16.31 37.12
N PRO A 1078 33.89 -15.37 37.64
CA PRO A 1078 35.22 -15.09 37.12
C PRO A 1078 36.03 -16.39 37.04
N ALA A 1079 36.78 -16.60 35.96
CA ALA A 1079 37.56 -17.81 35.68
C ALA A 1079 38.67 -18.16 36.71
N ASN A 1080 38.70 -17.52 37.88
CA ASN A 1080 39.61 -17.77 38.98
C ASN A 1080 38.90 -18.43 40.17
N GLN A 1081 38.22 -19.56 39.96
CA GLN A 1081 37.86 -20.50 41.03
C GLN A 1081 37.42 -21.86 40.48
N VAL A 1082 38.26 -22.48 39.66
CA VAL A 1082 38.20 -23.93 39.44
C VAL A 1082 39.43 -24.52 40.14
N PRO A 1083 39.29 -25.35 41.20
CA PRO A 1083 40.42 -26.09 41.73
C PRO A 1083 40.96 -26.99 40.61
N ALA A 1084 42.25 -26.90 40.32
CA ALA A 1084 42.92 -27.79 39.39
C ALA A 1084 42.64 -29.25 39.79
N ASN A 1085 41.89 -29.98 38.96
CA ASN A 1085 41.71 -31.41 39.12
C ASN A 1085 43.00 -32.10 38.64
N PRO A 1086 43.55 -33.08 39.37
CA PRO A 1086 44.82 -33.68 39.04
C PRO A 1086 44.67 -34.60 37.82
N ALA A 1087 45.76 -34.69 37.07
CA ALA A 1087 45.95 -35.49 35.88
C ALA A 1087 45.34 -36.90 35.98
N SER A 1088 44.73 -37.35 34.88
CA SER A 1088 44.51 -38.77 34.62
C SER A 1088 45.34 -39.18 33.41
N ASP A 1089 46.37 -39.98 33.68
CA ASP A 1089 46.86 -41.00 32.77
C ASP A 1089 45.69 -41.94 32.42
N LYS A 1090 45.30 -42.00 31.14
CA LYS A 1090 45.09 -43.20 30.31
C LYS A 1090 44.24 -42.92 29.08
#